data_AF-A0A1V8V042-F1
#
_entry.id   AF-A0A1V8V042-F1
#
_cell.length_a   1.000
_cell.length_b   1.000
_cell.length_c   1.000
_cell.angle_alpha   90.00
_cell.angle_beta   90.00
_cell.angle_gamma   90.00
#
_symmetry.space_group_name_H-M   'P 1'
#
loop_
_entity.id
_entity.type
_entity.pdbx_description
1 polymer ?
#
loop_
_entity_poly.entity_id
_entity_poly.type
_entity_poly.pdbx_seq_one_letter_code
_entity_poly.pdbx_strand_id
1 'polypeptide(L)'
;MAFSMSNPGQLGLIDEPYSGMAGQRRLSKMKVLLATSLLAVDLTSAITVAQITGDRYQSSLNGTGFTNLTGLVTAKGSSGLWLRSTTPDDNERTSESVYVFGAAFARNITRGQIITIDGNVTEYRSSSAYLYLTEVTTPRSVRIISSGNAVESVVLGKRTLGLIGGRDVSPPTELYSSLDTNNDIFAYPNNVSRVSAENPRLNPGRSGMDFWGSLSGELVTVQGVTALGRPANTFGDQWVYGDWKVTGRKPRGGLTVTPKDANPETVIVGTPLDGTRNVNTTKLGDTLETVPELPPTSNIKTNGKCDGITVGSYNAENFAAGNSRVPRIVEHIVKYMNSPSIVFLQEIQDNNGETNNVNVDANATLLELTTALEASFKIPYAFTDVDPVNNQDGGAPGGNIRNAYIYRSDQIRLFKPNSGGPLDSNAVLPDPTLRYNPGRITTPQVFNSSRKPLVADKGRSSSLEGDARPPVNGRIDNRIAQGEVTGAFIAEILAQDRNAAVIASGDFNEFSWVRPLERFVEVSGLKELDVVANVKDVERYSYTFNKQQLDHLFVSPRPARDVKRSDFEHLHLNTWMMVTFSISIMSTKHFFPATEGVVVLGLESLVSRNSHLALDAPAKVVYDKTHSPSRVSVISGGGSGHEPAWSGYVGDGMLAAAVNGEVFASPSAKQIMAAIEHVPSEVGIILCITNYTGDNLHFGLAREKALGRGGRVEILRMTDDVALGRKQTENLGRRGLAGNMFVLKLCGSASHAGYDFDTCYNIGQSVNDNCVTVGSSLDHCHIPGREHHRSIPDDTYVLGMGIHNEPGLHEIAPMPKVDDLVADMLKYCLDPSDKDRAFVDFKPDDIVLLLINNFGGMSNFELEALTSTVRRNLNKDWKITPTREYTSCFETSLNAPGWSLSLLNVSGIERATKTPVSQLLELLDSDTRAPAWPKNGYREAKEAKQSAQTDKLAGADAAAGPKVDPATTEIALRKACDAAIKAEPDITKWDIQMGDGDCGEAVVGMCQGVLKKLDAGLCKDGALFHILDEVDEAVEEIGGTLGAIIAIIAIVVAGFTTQLRHLFAQGDAKAQLDGKIMGKAAGGALRNLMGYTSAAVGGRTVMDTLIPFCEAFEKDGDFAEAVKAGDAGAKSTAGMKAKFGRATYVGEQAESMDMPPDPGAMAAAIFLKGLLSGLPQ
;
A
#
# COMPACT_ATOMS: atom_id res chain seq x y z
N MET A 1 -33.35 -67.20 11.47
CA MET A 1 -34.07 -67.73 10.29
C MET A 1 -33.22 -67.35 9.09
N ALA A 2 -32.68 -68.27 8.29
CA ALA A 2 -33.36 -69.25 7.41
C ALA A 2 -33.99 -68.54 6.18
N PHE A 3 -33.73 -68.90 4.92
CA PHE A 3 -32.98 -70.06 4.39
C PHE A 3 -32.21 -69.71 3.08
N SER A 4 -31.47 -70.73 2.61
CA SER A 4 -30.70 -70.95 1.37
C SER A 4 -31.41 -70.63 0.03
N MET A 5 -30.78 -70.63 -1.16
CA MET A 5 -30.15 -71.73 -1.94
C MET A 5 -29.30 -71.16 -3.12
N SER A 6 -28.40 -71.85 -3.85
CA SER A 6 -27.73 -73.17 -3.75
C SER A 6 -26.49 -73.28 -4.69
N ASN A 7 -25.60 -74.26 -4.42
CA ASN A 7 -24.40 -74.70 -5.18
C ASN A 7 -24.74 -75.62 -6.40
N PRO A 8 -23.82 -76.33 -7.12
CA PRO A 8 -22.32 -76.44 -7.09
C PRO A 8 -21.68 -75.97 -8.44
N GLY A 9 -20.50 -76.37 -8.99
CA GLY A 9 -19.40 -77.36 -8.77
C GLY A 9 -18.47 -77.39 -10.03
N GLN A 10 -17.40 -78.19 -10.23
CA GLN A 10 -16.59 -79.14 -9.43
C GLN A 10 -15.26 -79.49 -10.22
N LEU A 11 -14.29 -80.21 -9.61
CA LEU A 11 -13.00 -80.76 -10.17
C LEU A 11 -11.86 -79.71 -10.30
N GLY A 12 -10.54 -79.98 -10.15
CA GLY A 12 -9.73 -81.17 -9.77
C GLY A 12 -8.34 -81.15 -10.48
N LEU A 13 -7.21 -81.77 -10.04
CA LEU A 13 -6.79 -82.44 -8.78
C LEU A 13 -5.26 -82.82 -8.85
N ILE A 14 -4.65 -83.33 -7.75
CA ILE A 14 -3.37 -84.12 -7.61
C ILE A 14 -2.01 -83.39 -7.35
N ASP A 15 -1.58 -83.47 -6.08
CA ASP A 15 -0.30 -83.93 -5.43
C ASP A 15 1.15 -83.53 -5.84
N GLU A 16 2.05 -83.68 -4.83
CA GLU A 16 3.50 -83.35 -4.75
C GLU A 16 4.42 -84.60 -5.06
N PRO A 17 5.64 -84.88 -4.47
CA PRO A 17 6.64 -84.07 -3.70
C PRO A 17 8.15 -84.33 -4.01
N TYR A 18 9.03 -83.77 -3.15
CA TYR A 18 10.39 -84.22 -2.73
C TYR A 18 11.69 -83.52 -3.22
N SER A 19 12.77 -83.80 -2.48
CA SER A 19 13.96 -82.95 -2.23
C SER A 19 15.31 -83.59 -2.61
N GLY A 20 16.37 -82.78 -2.77
CA GLY A 20 17.77 -83.26 -2.94
C GLY A 20 18.83 -82.26 -2.43
N MET A 21 20.03 -82.76 -2.08
CA MET A 21 21.10 -82.00 -1.37
C MET A 21 22.46 -81.96 -2.10
N ALA A 22 23.20 -80.86 -1.85
CA ALA A 22 24.68 -80.72 -1.82
C ALA A 22 25.53 -80.88 -3.11
N GLY A 23 26.65 -80.12 -3.21
CA GLY A 23 27.62 -80.21 -4.33
C GLY A 23 28.76 -79.16 -4.31
N GLN A 24 29.84 -79.44 -3.58
CA GLN A 24 30.99 -78.55 -3.30
C GLN A 24 31.81 -77.95 -4.49
N ARG A 25 32.33 -76.71 -4.25
CA ARG A 25 33.73 -76.20 -4.47
C ARG A 25 34.24 -75.64 -5.83
N ARG A 26 34.82 -74.43 -5.69
CA ARG A 26 36.15 -73.90 -6.18
C ARG A 26 36.28 -73.13 -7.53
N LEU A 27 36.64 -71.84 -7.33
CA LEU A 27 37.77 -71.07 -7.90
C LEU A 27 37.68 -70.26 -9.22
N SER A 28 38.39 -69.11 -9.17
CA SER A 28 38.96 -68.25 -10.23
C SER A 28 38.05 -67.29 -11.03
N LYS A 29 38.45 -66.00 -11.00
CA LYS A 29 38.02 -64.88 -11.85
C LYS A 29 38.39 -65.17 -13.33
N MET A 30 37.65 -64.76 -14.37
CA MET A 30 37.71 -63.40 -14.95
C MET A 30 36.75 -63.18 -16.14
N LYS A 31 36.32 -61.91 -16.34
CA LYS A 31 35.88 -61.23 -17.59
C LYS A 31 34.70 -61.77 -18.44
N VAL A 32 33.53 -61.16 -18.21
CA VAL A 32 32.58 -60.52 -19.17
C VAL A 32 32.54 -61.01 -20.64
N LEU A 33 31.41 -61.61 -21.08
CA LEU A 33 30.46 -60.98 -22.01
C LEU A 33 29.07 -61.69 -22.09
N LEU A 34 28.13 -61.02 -22.76
CA LEU A 34 26.74 -61.34 -23.16
C LEU A 34 26.47 -62.78 -23.70
N ALA A 35 25.23 -63.31 -23.77
CA ALA A 35 23.90 -62.67 -23.69
C ALA A 35 22.72 -63.61 -23.26
N THR A 36 21.54 -62.99 -23.07
CA THR A 36 20.16 -63.52 -23.28
C THR A 36 19.67 -64.80 -22.58
N SER A 37 18.71 -64.63 -21.67
CA SER A 37 17.48 -65.46 -21.63
C SER A 37 16.26 -64.63 -21.19
N LEU A 38 15.19 -64.74 -21.98
CA LEU A 38 13.81 -64.23 -21.88
C LEU A 38 13.47 -63.03 -20.97
N LEU A 39 12.90 -62.00 -21.60
CA LEU A 39 11.97 -61.10 -20.91
C LEU A 39 10.63 -61.81 -20.67
N ALA A 40 10.07 -61.68 -19.47
CA ALA A 40 8.63 -61.53 -19.30
C ALA A 40 8.38 -60.04 -19.08
N VAL A 41 7.70 -59.39 -20.02
CA VAL A 41 7.23 -58.01 -19.84
C VAL A 41 5.82 -58.06 -19.31
N ASP A 42 5.64 -57.74 -18.03
CA ASP A 42 4.31 -57.37 -17.54
C ASP A 42 3.88 -56.13 -18.31
N LEU A 43 2.85 -56.28 -19.14
CA LEU A 43 2.17 -55.17 -19.80
C LEU A 43 1.30 -54.43 -18.78
N THR A 44 1.94 -53.77 -17.80
CA THR A 44 1.27 -52.82 -16.92
C THR A 44 0.74 -51.68 -17.78
N SER A 45 -0.59 -51.61 -17.91
CA SER A 45 -1.28 -50.53 -18.60
C SER A 45 -0.86 -49.20 -17.99
N ALA A 46 -0.42 -48.25 -18.84
CA ALA A 46 -0.11 -46.90 -18.40
C ALA A 46 -1.32 -46.29 -17.68
N ILE A 47 -1.09 -45.70 -16.51
CA ILE A 47 -2.15 -45.09 -15.71
C ILE A 47 -2.65 -43.81 -16.40
N THR A 48 -3.97 -43.55 -16.34
CA THR A 48 -4.57 -42.31 -16.88
C THR A 48 -4.73 -41.25 -15.80
N VAL A 49 -4.91 -39.98 -16.22
CA VAL A 49 -5.20 -38.88 -15.28
C VAL A 49 -6.53 -39.13 -14.56
N ALA A 50 -7.57 -39.54 -15.30
CA ALA A 50 -8.88 -39.93 -14.75
C ALA A 50 -8.82 -41.07 -13.71
N GLN A 51 -7.88 -42.02 -13.85
CA GLN A 51 -7.65 -43.06 -12.82
C GLN A 51 -6.97 -42.51 -11.56
N ILE A 52 -6.10 -41.50 -11.71
CA ILE A 52 -5.45 -40.83 -10.58
C ILE A 52 -6.44 -39.95 -9.82
N THR A 53 -7.25 -39.15 -10.51
CA THR A 53 -8.22 -38.22 -9.91
C THR A 53 -9.45 -38.96 -9.36
N GLY A 54 -10.01 -39.92 -10.11
CA GLY A 54 -11.16 -40.71 -9.71
C GLY A 54 -12.49 -39.96 -9.77
N ASP A 55 -13.58 -40.62 -9.35
CA ASP A 55 -14.96 -40.09 -9.40
C ASP A 55 -15.50 -39.64 -8.03
N ARG A 56 -14.59 -39.25 -7.13
CA ARG A 56 -14.81 -38.94 -5.70
C ARG A 56 -13.92 -37.79 -5.23
N TYR A 57 -14.18 -37.30 -4.02
CA TYR A 57 -13.39 -36.22 -3.38
C TYR A 57 -11.99 -36.61 -2.92
N GLN A 58 -11.68 -37.90 -2.85
CA GLN A 58 -10.35 -38.43 -2.62
C GLN A 58 -10.12 -39.67 -3.48
N SER A 59 -8.93 -39.75 -4.07
CA SER A 59 -8.51 -40.84 -4.93
C SER A 59 -8.42 -42.18 -4.19
N SER A 60 -8.91 -43.24 -4.84
CA SER A 60 -8.69 -44.62 -4.42
C SER A 60 -7.23 -45.08 -4.54
N LEU A 61 -6.37 -44.26 -5.16
CA LEU A 61 -4.94 -44.51 -5.36
C LEU A 61 -4.03 -43.70 -4.42
N ASN A 62 -4.59 -42.93 -3.48
CA ASN A 62 -3.82 -42.17 -2.48
C ASN A 62 -2.78 -43.05 -1.76
N GLY A 63 -1.52 -42.61 -1.75
CA GLY A 63 -0.39 -43.34 -1.18
C GLY A 63 0.22 -44.42 -2.08
N THR A 64 -0.33 -44.65 -3.28
CA THR A 64 0.21 -45.63 -4.24
C THR A 64 1.20 -45.00 -5.23
N GLY A 65 2.15 -45.80 -5.69
CA GLY A 65 3.11 -45.43 -6.74
C GLY A 65 2.68 -45.96 -8.11
N PHE A 66 2.91 -45.19 -9.16
CA PHE A 66 2.58 -45.53 -10.54
C PHE A 66 3.76 -45.35 -11.50
N THR A 67 3.58 -45.80 -12.75
CA THR A 67 4.52 -45.58 -13.85
C THR A 67 3.81 -45.16 -15.14
N ASN A 68 4.57 -44.54 -16.05
CA ASN A 68 4.17 -44.20 -17.43
C ASN A 68 2.93 -43.29 -17.62
N LEU A 69 2.55 -42.47 -16.63
CA LEU A 69 1.51 -41.44 -16.83
C LEU A 69 1.95 -40.48 -17.93
N THR A 70 1.15 -40.32 -18.98
CA THR A 70 1.45 -39.44 -20.12
C THR A 70 0.44 -38.32 -20.24
N GLY A 71 0.91 -37.09 -20.45
CA GLY A 71 0.03 -35.94 -20.59
C GLY A 71 0.70 -34.68 -21.13
N LEU A 72 -0.14 -33.73 -21.54
CA LEU A 72 0.19 -32.40 -22.05
C LEU A 72 0.37 -31.41 -20.89
N VAL A 73 1.49 -30.69 -20.88
CA VAL A 73 1.77 -29.64 -19.89
C VAL A 73 0.97 -28.38 -20.25
N THR A 74 -0.13 -28.14 -19.53
CA THR A 74 -1.07 -27.02 -19.80
C THR A 74 -0.63 -25.72 -19.16
N ALA A 75 -0.14 -25.78 -17.92
CA ALA A 75 0.36 -24.66 -17.14
C ALA A 75 1.55 -25.10 -16.26
N LYS A 76 2.30 -24.12 -15.73
CA LYS A 76 3.48 -24.32 -14.87
C LYS A 76 3.48 -23.23 -13.80
N GLY A 77 3.86 -23.58 -12.58
CA GLY A 77 4.02 -22.66 -11.45
C GLY A 77 5.41 -22.81 -10.81
N SER A 78 5.64 -22.06 -9.73
CA SER A 78 6.90 -22.12 -8.96
C SER A 78 7.15 -23.49 -8.32
N SER A 79 6.09 -24.13 -7.81
CA SER A 79 6.17 -25.39 -7.05
C SER A 79 5.96 -26.67 -7.89
N GLY A 80 5.55 -26.58 -9.15
CA GLY A 80 5.10 -27.73 -9.95
C GLY A 80 4.50 -27.35 -11.30
N LEU A 81 3.76 -28.27 -11.92
CA LEU A 81 3.05 -28.02 -13.18
C LEU A 81 1.74 -28.81 -13.27
N TRP A 82 0.90 -28.46 -14.25
CA TRP A 82 -0.37 -29.12 -14.52
C TRP A 82 -0.28 -29.99 -15.77
N LEU A 83 -0.80 -31.21 -15.67
CA LEU A 83 -0.70 -32.24 -16.70
C LEU A 83 -2.10 -32.70 -17.10
N ARG A 84 -2.52 -32.39 -18.34
CA ARG A 84 -3.78 -32.86 -18.94
C ARG A 84 -3.57 -34.16 -19.70
N SER A 85 -4.51 -35.09 -19.60
CA SER A 85 -4.57 -36.30 -20.43
C SER A 85 -4.53 -35.98 -21.92
N THR A 86 -3.78 -36.77 -22.68
CA THR A 86 -3.80 -36.76 -24.16
C THR A 86 -4.89 -37.67 -24.74
N THR A 87 -5.59 -38.42 -23.89
CA THR A 87 -6.68 -39.34 -24.25
C THR A 87 -7.77 -39.23 -23.18
N PRO A 88 -8.58 -38.16 -23.20
CA PRO A 88 -9.61 -37.93 -22.19
C PRO A 88 -10.74 -38.97 -22.27
N ASP A 89 -11.40 -39.24 -21.15
CA ASP A 89 -12.59 -40.06 -21.07
C ASP A 89 -13.91 -39.25 -21.19
N ASP A 90 -15.03 -39.97 -21.29
CA ASP A 90 -16.39 -39.42 -21.40
C ASP A 90 -17.10 -39.32 -20.03
N ASN A 91 -16.40 -39.53 -18.91
CA ASN A 91 -16.98 -39.52 -17.57
C ASN A 91 -16.95 -38.10 -16.98
N GLU A 92 -18.12 -37.49 -16.83
CA GLU A 92 -18.28 -36.14 -16.24
C GLU A 92 -17.64 -35.97 -14.85
N ARG A 93 -17.43 -37.08 -14.12
CA ARG A 93 -17.06 -37.13 -12.69
C ARG A 93 -15.56 -37.17 -12.46
N THR A 94 -14.77 -37.43 -13.49
CA THR A 94 -13.30 -37.41 -13.47
C THR A 94 -12.76 -36.08 -13.98
N SER A 95 -11.65 -35.63 -13.40
CA SER A 95 -10.82 -34.56 -13.99
C SER A 95 -9.76 -35.17 -14.89
N GLU A 96 -9.62 -34.58 -16.08
CA GLU A 96 -8.60 -34.94 -17.07
C GLU A 96 -7.28 -34.22 -16.86
N SER A 97 -7.18 -33.35 -15.85
CA SER A 97 -5.94 -32.71 -15.44
C SER A 97 -5.57 -33.05 -14.00
N VAL A 98 -4.26 -33.11 -13.72
CA VAL A 98 -3.73 -33.30 -12.37
C VAL A 98 -2.53 -32.39 -12.13
N TYR A 99 -2.38 -31.93 -10.89
CA TYR A 99 -1.20 -31.17 -10.47
C TYR A 99 -0.04 -32.10 -10.13
N VAL A 100 1.16 -31.75 -10.57
CA VAL A 100 2.40 -32.52 -10.34
C VAL A 100 3.37 -31.66 -9.54
N PHE A 101 3.51 -31.97 -8.26
CA PHE A 101 4.34 -31.22 -7.31
C PHE A 101 5.83 -31.56 -7.46
N GLY A 102 6.65 -30.52 -7.56
CA GLY A 102 8.12 -30.61 -7.55
C GLY A 102 8.80 -29.55 -8.42
N ALA A 103 9.10 -28.38 -7.85
CA ALA A 103 9.86 -27.31 -8.53
C ALA A 103 11.12 -27.83 -9.25
N ALA A 104 11.84 -28.78 -8.64
CA ALA A 104 13.09 -29.31 -9.15
C ALA A 104 13.00 -29.97 -10.53
N PHE A 105 11.93 -30.74 -10.82
CA PHE A 105 11.72 -31.36 -12.14
C PHE A 105 11.05 -30.37 -13.11
N ALA A 106 10.06 -29.60 -12.62
CA ALA A 106 9.27 -28.68 -13.43
C ALA A 106 10.13 -27.60 -14.11
N ARG A 107 11.27 -27.21 -13.52
CA ARG A 107 12.23 -26.26 -14.11
C ARG A 107 12.51 -26.51 -15.60
N ASN A 108 12.85 -27.74 -15.97
CA ASN A 108 13.28 -28.10 -17.33
C ASN A 108 12.13 -28.45 -18.29
N ILE A 109 10.88 -28.35 -17.82
CA ILE A 109 9.66 -28.65 -18.59
C ILE A 109 8.94 -27.35 -18.95
N THR A 110 8.35 -27.30 -20.14
CA THR A 110 7.69 -26.11 -20.71
C THR A 110 6.25 -26.41 -21.11
N ARG A 111 5.37 -25.40 -21.05
CA ARG A 111 4.00 -25.46 -21.58
C ARG A 111 3.98 -25.94 -23.03
N GLY A 112 3.02 -26.79 -23.39
CA GLY A 112 2.92 -27.36 -24.73
C GLY A 112 3.87 -28.53 -25.01
N GLN A 113 4.55 -29.07 -24.00
CA GLN A 113 5.22 -30.37 -24.10
C GLN A 113 4.26 -31.49 -23.72
N ILE A 114 4.32 -32.62 -24.43
CA ILE A 114 3.74 -33.88 -23.94
C ILE A 114 4.88 -34.64 -23.26
N ILE A 115 4.68 -35.06 -22.03
CA ILE A 115 5.66 -35.78 -21.22
C ILE A 115 5.08 -37.07 -20.65
N THR A 116 5.95 -38.04 -20.39
CA THR A 116 5.65 -39.26 -19.63
C THR A 116 6.42 -39.21 -18.30
N ILE A 117 5.76 -39.54 -17.19
CA ILE A 117 6.34 -39.55 -15.84
C ILE A 117 5.92 -40.78 -15.03
N ASP A 118 6.76 -41.16 -14.08
CA ASP A 118 6.40 -42.02 -12.95
C ASP A 118 6.26 -41.15 -11.69
N GLY A 119 5.49 -41.58 -10.69
CA GLY A 119 5.31 -40.82 -9.46
C GLY A 119 4.51 -41.59 -8.40
N ASN A 120 4.04 -40.86 -7.39
CA ASN A 120 3.09 -41.34 -6.38
C ASN A 120 1.85 -40.43 -6.37
N VAL A 121 0.67 -40.98 -6.07
CA VAL A 121 -0.57 -40.18 -5.85
C VAL A 121 -0.68 -39.83 -4.37
N THR A 122 -1.03 -38.58 -4.06
CA THR A 122 -1.13 -38.07 -2.68
C THR A 122 -2.28 -37.07 -2.53
N GLU A 123 -3.04 -37.20 -1.45
CA GLU A 123 -4.10 -36.24 -1.08
C GLU A 123 -3.54 -35.13 -0.18
N TYR A 124 -3.43 -33.91 -0.71
CA TYR A 124 -2.87 -32.74 -0.01
C TYR A 124 -3.94 -31.77 0.49
N ARG A 125 -3.80 -31.23 1.71
CA ARG A 125 -4.47 -29.99 2.13
C ARG A 125 -3.66 -29.24 3.17
N SER A 126 -3.64 -27.91 3.09
CA SER A 126 -2.93 -27.02 4.02
C SER A 126 -3.71 -26.66 5.28
N SER A 127 -5.01 -26.93 5.32
CA SER A 127 -5.90 -26.68 6.46
C SER A 127 -7.01 -27.72 6.53
N SER A 128 -7.45 -28.06 7.75
CA SER A 128 -8.62 -28.93 7.97
C SER A 128 -9.96 -28.29 7.59
N ALA A 129 -9.98 -26.99 7.29
CA ALA A 129 -11.14 -26.30 6.72
C ALA A 129 -11.32 -26.57 5.22
N TYR A 130 -10.25 -26.95 4.52
CA TYR A 130 -10.24 -27.16 3.07
C TYR A 130 -10.53 -28.62 2.70
N LEU A 131 -11.02 -28.83 1.48
CA LEU A 131 -11.02 -30.13 0.82
C LEU A 131 -9.59 -30.62 0.55
N TYR A 132 -9.44 -31.89 0.19
CA TYR A 132 -8.18 -32.41 -0.33
C TYR A 132 -8.04 -32.10 -1.83
N LEU A 133 -6.79 -31.91 -2.25
CA LEU A 133 -6.35 -31.91 -3.64
C LEU A 133 -5.59 -33.22 -3.92
N THR A 134 -6.08 -34.02 -4.85
CA THR A 134 -5.32 -35.13 -5.42
C THR A 134 -4.17 -34.56 -6.28
N GLU A 135 -2.94 -34.79 -5.86
CA GLU A 135 -1.73 -34.39 -6.59
C GLU A 135 -0.75 -35.56 -6.80
N VAL A 136 0.14 -35.42 -7.80
CA VAL A 136 1.26 -36.32 -8.02
C VAL A 136 2.51 -35.78 -7.34
N THR A 137 3.13 -36.60 -6.49
CA THR A 137 4.39 -36.29 -5.80
C THR A 137 5.52 -37.24 -6.18
N THR A 138 6.76 -36.87 -5.86
CA THR A 138 8.00 -37.62 -6.19
C THR A 138 8.18 -37.98 -7.69
N PRO A 139 7.91 -37.07 -8.64
CA PRO A 139 7.98 -37.37 -10.08
C PRO A 139 9.39 -37.78 -10.51
N ARG A 140 9.46 -38.89 -11.25
CA ARG A 140 10.70 -39.56 -11.71
C ARG A 140 10.51 -40.10 -13.13
N SER A 141 11.59 -40.64 -13.71
CA SER A 141 11.59 -41.23 -15.08
C SER A 141 11.12 -40.29 -16.20
N VAL A 142 11.18 -38.97 -15.97
CA VAL A 142 10.58 -37.94 -16.83
C VAL A 142 11.14 -37.99 -18.26
N ARG A 143 10.27 -38.14 -19.25
CA ARG A 143 10.59 -38.19 -20.68
C ARG A 143 9.72 -37.22 -21.46
N ILE A 144 10.32 -36.38 -22.28
CA ILE A 144 9.59 -35.55 -23.25
C ILE A 144 9.29 -36.41 -24.49
N ILE A 145 8.02 -36.43 -24.90
CA ILE A 145 7.49 -37.19 -26.05
C ILE A 145 7.35 -36.28 -27.27
N SER A 146 6.83 -35.07 -27.08
CA SER A 146 6.77 -34.03 -28.11
C SER A 146 6.82 -32.63 -27.48
N SER A 147 7.00 -31.59 -28.30
CA SER A 147 7.07 -30.18 -27.87
C SER A 147 6.43 -29.27 -28.91
N GLY A 148 5.89 -28.13 -28.48
CA GLY A 148 5.21 -27.18 -29.38
C GLY A 148 3.76 -27.57 -29.73
N ASN A 149 3.15 -28.47 -28.95
CA ASN A 149 1.74 -28.84 -29.11
C ASN A 149 0.84 -27.65 -28.71
N ALA A 150 -0.31 -27.51 -29.37
CA ALA A 150 -1.31 -26.53 -28.97
C ALA A 150 -1.81 -26.79 -27.53
N VAL A 151 -2.07 -25.71 -26.78
CA VAL A 151 -2.62 -25.77 -25.43
C VAL A 151 -3.86 -24.88 -25.38
N GLU A 152 -4.99 -25.51 -25.65
CA GLU A 152 -6.32 -24.91 -25.61
C GLU A 152 -6.92 -25.01 -24.20
N SER A 153 -7.81 -24.08 -23.84
CA SER A 153 -8.50 -24.03 -22.56
C SER A 153 -9.96 -24.49 -22.68
N VAL A 154 -10.52 -25.00 -21.59
CA VAL A 154 -11.94 -25.34 -21.50
C VAL A 154 -12.75 -24.09 -21.20
N VAL A 155 -13.66 -23.68 -22.07
CA VAL A 155 -14.48 -22.48 -21.86
C VAL A 155 -15.68 -22.82 -20.98
N LEU A 156 -15.76 -22.22 -19.79
CA LEU A 156 -16.87 -22.44 -18.86
C LEU A 156 -18.18 -21.86 -19.40
N GLY A 157 -19.30 -22.49 -19.04
CA GLY A 157 -20.63 -22.16 -19.55
C GLY A 157 -20.91 -22.59 -21.00
N LYS A 158 -19.96 -23.25 -21.67
CA LYS A 158 -20.05 -23.61 -23.10
C LYS A 158 -19.55 -25.02 -23.36
N ARG A 159 -20.25 -25.76 -24.23
CA ARG A 159 -19.85 -27.10 -24.63
C ARG A 159 -18.58 -27.05 -25.49
N THR A 160 -17.46 -27.52 -24.94
CA THR A 160 -16.15 -27.48 -25.61
C THR A 160 -15.86 -28.83 -26.26
N LEU A 161 -15.91 -28.91 -27.60
CA LEU A 161 -15.65 -30.16 -28.34
C LEU A 161 -14.16 -30.50 -28.38
N GLY A 162 -13.81 -31.79 -28.27
CA GLY A 162 -12.43 -32.29 -28.37
C GLY A 162 -11.60 -32.21 -27.09
N LEU A 163 -12.04 -31.44 -26.09
CA LEU A 163 -11.49 -31.42 -24.73
C LEU A 163 -12.47 -32.08 -23.75
N ILE A 164 -11.96 -32.72 -22.70
CA ILE A 164 -12.72 -33.27 -21.56
C ILE A 164 -14.02 -34.05 -21.92
N GLY A 165 -13.94 -34.98 -22.87
CA GLY A 165 -15.09 -35.79 -23.31
C GLY A 165 -16.17 -35.02 -24.08
N GLY A 166 -15.93 -33.76 -24.47
CA GLY A 166 -16.90 -32.95 -25.19
C GLY A 166 -18.15 -32.60 -24.37
N ARG A 167 -18.03 -32.53 -23.03
CA ARG A 167 -19.14 -32.30 -22.09
C ARG A 167 -19.58 -30.83 -22.01
N ASP A 168 -20.76 -30.59 -21.45
CA ASP A 168 -21.17 -29.24 -21.01
C ASP A 168 -20.39 -28.89 -19.74
N VAL A 169 -20.03 -27.60 -19.60
CA VAL A 169 -19.12 -27.10 -18.55
C VAL A 169 -19.75 -25.90 -17.83
N SER A 170 -21.07 -25.99 -17.64
CA SER A 170 -21.91 -25.00 -16.95
C SER A 170 -22.08 -25.38 -15.47
N PRO A 171 -21.69 -24.53 -14.51
CA PRO A 171 -21.77 -24.89 -13.09
C PRO A 171 -23.23 -24.98 -12.57
N PRO A 172 -23.55 -25.90 -11.62
CA PRO A 172 -24.82 -25.91 -10.90
C PRO A 172 -25.03 -24.68 -9.99
N THR A 173 -26.29 -24.27 -9.81
CA THR A 173 -26.69 -22.99 -9.20
C THR A 173 -27.53 -23.13 -7.91
N GLU A 174 -27.43 -24.23 -7.16
CA GLU A 174 -28.23 -24.44 -5.94
C GLU A 174 -27.44 -25.19 -4.86
N LEU A 175 -27.19 -26.48 -5.06
CA LEU A 175 -26.52 -27.34 -4.08
C LEU A 175 -25.00 -27.23 -4.20
N TYR A 176 -24.32 -27.33 -3.06
CA TYR A 176 -22.88 -27.39 -2.99
C TYR A 176 -22.42 -28.85 -3.14
N SER A 177 -22.99 -29.78 -2.37
CA SER A 177 -22.58 -31.20 -2.38
C SER A 177 -23.75 -32.17 -2.47
N SER A 178 -23.46 -33.44 -2.81
CA SER A 178 -24.43 -34.54 -2.74
C SER A 178 -24.87 -34.93 -1.32
N LEU A 179 -24.23 -34.39 -0.27
CA LEU A 179 -24.61 -34.54 1.14
C LEU A 179 -25.62 -33.47 1.62
N ASP A 180 -26.04 -32.55 0.74
CA ASP A 180 -26.92 -31.43 1.08
C ASP A 180 -28.39 -31.91 1.17
N THR A 181 -28.73 -32.51 2.31
CA THR A 181 -30.04 -33.16 2.55
C THR A 181 -31.22 -32.19 2.39
N ASN A 182 -32.36 -32.70 1.91
CA ASN A 182 -33.62 -31.95 1.74
C ASN A 182 -33.56 -30.71 0.81
N ASN A 183 -32.47 -30.53 0.04
CA ASN A 183 -32.15 -29.29 -0.66
C ASN A 183 -32.11 -28.07 0.30
N ASP A 184 -31.58 -28.27 1.51
CA ASP A 184 -31.32 -27.21 2.49
C ASP A 184 -29.83 -27.20 2.84
N ILE A 185 -29.14 -26.14 2.41
CA ILE A 185 -27.69 -25.94 2.60
C ILE A 185 -27.35 -25.38 3.99
N PHE A 186 -28.34 -24.98 4.78
CA PHE A 186 -28.22 -24.43 6.13
C PHE A 186 -28.89 -25.35 7.20
N ALA A 187 -29.23 -26.58 6.84
CA ALA A 187 -30.05 -27.47 7.65
C ALA A 187 -29.50 -27.71 9.08
N TYR A 188 -30.40 -27.71 10.05
CA TYR A 188 -30.10 -28.05 11.44
C TYR A 188 -30.46 -29.53 11.74
N PRO A 189 -29.65 -30.28 12.51
CA PRO A 189 -28.45 -29.85 13.23
C PRO A 189 -27.20 -29.77 12.34
N ASN A 190 -26.38 -28.75 12.57
CA ASN A 190 -25.17 -28.46 11.80
C ASN A 190 -24.13 -29.60 11.88
N ASN A 191 -23.27 -29.75 10.86
CA ASN A 191 -22.17 -30.74 10.85
C ASN A 191 -22.65 -32.20 11.02
N VAL A 192 -23.63 -32.65 10.22
CA VAL A 192 -24.06 -34.06 10.23
C VAL A 192 -22.97 -34.98 9.64
N SER A 193 -22.34 -34.55 8.55
CA SER A 193 -21.34 -35.34 7.81
C SER A 193 -20.13 -34.50 7.42
N ARG A 194 -19.06 -35.18 6.98
CA ARG A 194 -17.89 -34.56 6.34
C ARG A 194 -17.62 -35.15 4.97
N VAL A 195 -17.33 -34.29 3.99
CA VAL A 195 -17.04 -34.68 2.61
C VAL A 195 -15.85 -35.64 2.58
N SER A 196 -14.78 -35.37 3.33
CA SER A 196 -13.60 -36.23 3.40
C SER A 196 -13.77 -37.48 4.29
N ALA A 197 -14.93 -37.69 4.92
CA ALA A 197 -15.22 -38.88 5.72
C ALA A 197 -16.18 -39.84 4.99
N GLU A 198 -17.23 -39.29 4.37
CA GLU A 198 -18.15 -40.04 3.53
C GLU A 198 -17.55 -40.36 2.14
N ASN A 199 -16.60 -39.54 1.68
CA ASN A 199 -15.99 -39.52 0.34
C ASN A 199 -16.99 -39.85 -0.79
N PRO A 200 -18.08 -39.07 -0.92
CA PRO A 200 -19.19 -39.40 -1.81
C PRO A 200 -18.76 -39.33 -3.29
N ARG A 201 -19.52 -40.03 -4.15
CA ARG A 201 -19.33 -39.98 -5.59
C ARG A 201 -19.74 -38.62 -6.13
N LEU A 202 -18.85 -37.93 -6.85
CA LEU A 202 -19.14 -36.60 -7.39
C LEU A 202 -20.36 -36.66 -8.31
N ASN A 203 -21.25 -35.67 -8.24
CA ASN A 203 -22.39 -35.49 -9.13
C ASN A 203 -22.41 -34.09 -9.80
N PRO A 204 -21.47 -33.83 -10.75
CA PRO A 204 -21.23 -32.50 -11.35
C PRO A 204 -22.46 -31.82 -11.95
N GLY A 205 -23.41 -32.57 -12.51
CA GLY A 205 -24.65 -32.00 -13.06
C GLY A 205 -25.67 -31.53 -12.01
N ARG A 206 -25.38 -31.60 -10.70
CA ARG A 206 -26.30 -31.17 -9.62
C ARG A 206 -25.65 -30.32 -8.53
N SER A 207 -24.38 -30.55 -8.19
CA SER A 207 -23.73 -29.93 -7.04
C SER A 207 -22.45 -29.20 -7.43
N GLY A 208 -22.26 -27.95 -6.99
CA GLY A 208 -21.14 -27.11 -7.43
C GLY A 208 -19.76 -27.58 -6.95
N MET A 209 -19.62 -28.05 -5.71
CA MET A 209 -18.34 -28.63 -5.24
C MET A 209 -17.99 -29.90 -6.03
N ASP A 210 -19.00 -30.70 -6.39
CA ASP A 210 -18.80 -31.88 -7.24
C ASP A 210 -18.33 -31.47 -8.66
N PHE A 211 -18.89 -30.38 -9.21
CA PHE A 211 -18.52 -29.80 -10.50
C PHE A 211 -17.10 -29.24 -10.52
N TRP A 212 -16.76 -28.39 -9.54
CA TRP A 212 -15.40 -27.82 -9.45
C TRP A 212 -14.36 -28.91 -9.16
N GLY A 213 -14.73 -29.95 -8.40
CA GLY A 213 -13.91 -31.15 -8.19
C GLY A 213 -13.60 -31.90 -9.50
N SER A 214 -14.59 -32.08 -10.38
CA SER A 214 -14.37 -32.74 -11.68
C SER A 214 -13.59 -31.91 -12.70
N LEU A 215 -13.23 -30.67 -12.36
CA LEU A 215 -12.34 -29.78 -13.13
C LEU A 215 -11.04 -29.46 -12.37
N SER A 216 -10.74 -30.17 -11.27
CA SER A 216 -9.56 -29.91 -10.45
C SER A 216 -8.27 -30.00 -11.28
N GLY A 217 -7.48 -28.92 -11.27
CA GLY A 217 -6.24 -28.79 -12.04
C GLY A 217 -6.41 -28.49 -13.54
N GLU A 218 -7.62 -28.32 -14.05
CA GLU A 218 -7.87 -28.07 -15.48
C GLU A 218 -7.62 -26.60 -15.88
N LEU A 219 -7.05 -26.39 -17.08
CA LEU A 219 -6.87 -25.06 -17.66
C LEU A 219 -8.19 -24.60 -18.31
N VAL A 220 -8.91 -23.76 -17.58
CA VAL A 220 -10.23 -23.22 -17.98
C VAL A 220 -10.14 -21.78 -18.52
N THR A 221 -11.25 -21.26 -19.04
CA THR A 221 -11.43 -19.85 -19.40
C THR A 221 -12.81 -19.37 -18.99
N VAL A 222 -12.84 -18.27 -18.23
CA VAL A 222 -14.04 -17.53 -17.85
C VAL A 222 -14.26 -16.41 -18.87
N GLN A 223 -15.43 -16.36 -19.49
CA GLN A 223 -15.86 -15.23 -20.34
C GLN A 223 -16.89 -14.38 -19.59
N GLY A 224 -17.07 -13.10 -19.96
CA GLY A 224 -18.10 -12.24 -19.35
C GLY A 224 -17.92 -12.03 -17.83
N VAL A 225 -16.68 -11.97 -17.35
CA VAL A 225 -16.32 -11.91 -15.93
C VAL A 225 -17.02 -10.73 -15.25
N THR A 226 -17.84 -11.02 -14.24
CA THR A 226 -18.49 -10.02 -13.37
C THR A 226 -18.09 -10.25 -11.91
N ALA A 227 -17.65 -9.18 -11.24
CA ALA A 227 -17.08 -9.23 -9.90
C ALA A 227 -18.13 -9.26 -8.77
N LEU A 228 -17.86 -10.03 -7.72
CA LEU A 228 -18.75 -10.26 -6.56
C LEU A 228 -18.19 -9.77 -5.22
N GLY A 229 -17.07 -9.06 -5.21
CA GLY A 229 -16.31 -8.68 -4.00
C GLY A 229 -15.15 -9.63 -3.69
N ARG A 230 -14.27 -9.24 -2.77
CA ARG A 230 -12.97 -9.89 -2.54
C ARG A 230 -12.94 -10.72 -1.25
N PRO A 231 -12.15 -11.81 -1.21
CA PRO A 231 -11.60 -12.32 0.04
C PRO A 231 -10.77 -11.24 0.76
N ALA A 232 -10.74 -11.27 2.09
CA ALA A 232 -9.97 -10.36 2.93
C ALA A 232 -8.52 -10.87 3.02
N ASN A 233 -7.84 -10.84 1.88
CA ASN A 233 -6.43 -11.19 1.75
C ASN A 233 -5.69 -10.13 0.92
N THR A 234 -4.37 -10.10 1.06
CA THR A 234 -3.49 -9.11 0.41
C THR A 234 -3.11 -9.49 -1.02
N PHE A 235 -3.63 -10.61 -1.55
CA PHE A 235 -3.30 -11.12 -2.89
C PHE A 235 -4.18 -10.50 -4.00
N GLY A 236 -5.24 -9.79 -3.62
CA GLY A 236 -6.18 -9.17 -4.57
C GLY A 236 -7.12 -10.18 -5.22
N ASP A 237 -7.31 -11.35 -4.62
CA ASP A 237 -8.22 -12.39 -5.08
C ASP A 237 -9.64 -11.82 -5.28
N GLN A 238 -10.38 -12.37 -6.24
CA GLN A 238 -11.66 -11.82 -6.67
C GLN A 238 -12.68 -12.94 -6.86
N TRP A 239 -13.78 -12.93 -6.10
CA TRP A 239 -14.95 -13.77 -6.42
C TRP A 239 -15.61 -13.25 -7.69
N VAL A 240 -15.94 -14.16 -8.61
CA VAL A 240 -16.57 -13.83 -9.91
C VAL A 240 -17.62 -14.86 -10.31
N TYR A 241 -18.44 -14.48 -11.28
CA TYR A 241 -19.11 -15.39 -12.20
C TYR A 241 -18.81 -14.95 -13.64
N GLY A 242 -19.03 -15.84 -14.61
CA GLY A 242 -18.90 -15.56 -16.03
C GLY A 242 -20.21 -15.65 -16.80
N ASP A 243 -20.09 -15.77 -18.12
CA ASP A 243 -21.15 -15.94 -19.13
C ASP A 243 -21.80 -17.34 -19.05
N TRP A 244 -22.34 -17.68 -17.89
CA TRP A 244 -23.15 -18.87 -17.61
C TRP A 244 -24.42 -18.50 -16.82
N LYS A 245 -25.34 -19.47 -16.67
CA LYS A 245 -26.56 -19.28 -15.89
C LYS A 245 -26.18 -19.10 -14.40
N VAL A 246 -26.64 -18.01 -13.80
CA VAL A 246 -26.52 -17.71 -12.37
C VAL A 246 -27.89 -17.52 -11.72
N THR A 247 -27.98 -17.69 -10.39
CA THR A 247 -29.18 -17.41 -9.59
C THR A 247 -28.97 -16.21 -8.64
N GLY A 248 -30.06 -15.70 -8.07
CA GLY A 248 -30.02 -14.55 -7.15
C GLY A 248 -29.50 -13.22 -7.73
N ARG A 249 -29.26 -13.10 -9.05
CA ARG A 249 -28.63 -11.93 -9.69
C ARG A 249 -29.40 -10.63 -9.44
N LYS A 250 -28.72 -9.65 -8.85
CA LYS A 250 -29.19 -8.29 -8.58
C LYS A 250 -29.03 -7.41 -9.83
N PRO A 251 -29.77 -6.29 -9.97
CA PRO A 251 -29.52 -5.29 -11.01
C PRO A 251 -28.09 -4.71 -10.97
N ARG A 252 -27.52 -4.62 -9.76
CA ARG A 252 -26.16 -4.12 -9.46
C ARG A 252 -25.09 -5.23 -9.57
N GLY A 253 -25.25 -6.16 -10.52
CA GLY A 253 -24.29 -7.21 -10.85
C GLY A 253 -24.06 -8.33 -9.82
N GLY A 254 -24.18 -8.09 -8.52
CA GLY A 254 -23.99 -9.09 -7.46
C GLY A 254 -24.99 -10.25 -7.51
N LEU A 255 -24.65 -11.39 -6.89
CA LEU A 255 -25.58 -12.50 -6.63
C LEU A 255 -26.11 -12.46 -5.19
N THR A 256 -27.11 -13.28 -4.87
CA THR A 256 -27.83 -13.25 -3.60
C THR A 256 -27.92 -14.62 -2.96
N VAL A 257 -27.56 -14.74 -1.68
CA VAL A 257 -27.79 -15.93 -0.87
C VAL A 257 -29.26 -15.99 -0.44
N THR A 258 -29.86 -17.17 -0.51
CA THR A 258 -31.24 -17.48 -0.10
C THR A 258 -31.23 -18.77 0.76
N PRO A 259 -32.36 -19.18 1.38
CA PRO A 259 -32.41 -20.40 2.18
C PRO A 259 -32.04 -21.70 1.45
N LYS A 260 -31.96 -21.71 0.11
CA LYS A 260 -31.72 -22.93 -0.71
C LYS A 260 -30.56 -22.80 -1.71
N ASP A 261 -29.90 -21.65 -1.74
CA ASP A 261 -28.90 -21.29 -2.76
C ASP A 261 -27.95 -20.24 -2.16
N ALA A 262 -26.64 -20.54 -2.13
CA ALA A 262 -25.59 -19.58 -1.72
C ALA A 262 -24.62 -19.21 -2.86
N ASN A 263 -25.04 -19.50 -4.09
CA ASN A 263 -24.39 -19.30 -5.38
C ASN A 263 -23.12 -20.16 -5.59
N PRO A 264 -23.26 -21.51 -5.58
CA PRO A 264 -22.16 -22.45 -5.84
C PRO A 264 -21.56 -22.35 -7.25
N GLU A 265 -22.22 -21.64 -8.18
CA GLU A 265 -21.73 -21.35 -9.53
C GLU A 265 -20.68 -20.23 -9.59
N THR A 266 -20.20 -19.77 -8.43
CA THR A 266 -19.18 -18.71 -8.30
C THR A 266 -17.80 -19.28 -8.03
N VAL A 267 -16.76 -18.59 -8.48
CA VAL A 267 -15.35 -19.04 -8.39
C VAL A 267 -14.43 -17.90 -7.96
N ILE A 268 -13.34 -18.21 -7.28
CA ILE A 268 -12.27 -17.26 -6.95
C ILE A 268 -11.25 -17.24 -8.09
N VAL A 269 -10.98 -16.06 -8.65
CA VAL A 269 -9.73 -15.81 -9.39
C VAL A 269 -8.65 -15.50 -8.35
N GLY A 270 -7.72 -16.45 -8.19
CA GLY A 270 -6.53 -16.31 -7.34
C GLY A 270 -5.34 -15.68 -8.08
N THR A 271 -4.14 -15.73 -7.49
CA THR A 271 -2.90 -15.21 -8.08
C THR A 271 -2.65 -15.72 -9.52
N PRO A 272 -2.44 -14.84 -10.51
CA PRO A 272 -2.11 -15.25 -11.88
C PRO A 272 -0.80 -16.02 -12.01
N LEU A 273 -0.75 -17.01 -12.91
CA LEU A 273 0.44 -17.85 -13.15
C LEU A 273 1.44 -17.27 -14.16
N ASP A 274 1.13 -16.11 -14.75
CA ASP A 274 1.92 -15.42 -15.77
C ASP A 274 2.68 -14.17 -15.25
N GLY A 275 2.61 -13.92 -13.93
CA GLY A 275 3.22 -12.74 -13.29
C GLY A 275 2.38 -11.46 -13.39
N THR A 276 1.18 -11.51 -13.98
CA THR A 276 0.21 -10.40 -13.87
C THR A 276 -0.36 -10.31 -12.46
N ARG A 277 -1.04 -9.21 -12.14
CA ARG A 277 -1.69 -8.98 -10.83
C ARG A 277 -3.19 -8.81 -11.00
N ASN A 278 -3.96 -9.38 -10.07
CA ASN A 278 -5.41 -9.15 -10.00
C ASN A 278 -5.70 -7.66 -9.72
N VAL A 279 -6.75 -7.14 -10.37
CA VAL A 279 -7.06 -5.71 -10.35
C VAL A 279 -7.62 -5.29 -8.99
N ASN A 280 -6.84 -4.52 -8.24
CA ASN A 280 -7.15 -4.09 -6.87
C ASN A 280 -8.13 -2.90 -6.77
N THR A 281 -8.69 -2.43 -7.88
CA THR A 281 -9.74 -1.38 -7.93
C THR A 281 -11.16 -1.91 -8.16
N THR A 282 -11.30 -3.17 -8.59
CA THR A 282 -12.58 -3.85 -8.92
C THR A 282 -13.61 -3.81 -7.77
N LYS A 283 -14.83 -3.39 -8.05
CA LYS A 283 -15.96 -3.29 -7.10
C LYS A 283 -17.03 -4.35 -7.38
N LEU A 284 -18.12 -4.34 -6.60
CA LEU A 284 -19.26 -5.24 -6.78
C LEU A 284 -20.04 -4.89 -8.06
N GLY A 285 -20.14 -5.86 -8.96
CA GLY A 285 -20.90 -5.73 -10.22
C GLY A 285 -20.10 -5.22 -11.41
N ASP A 286 -18.83 -4.82 -11.21
CA ASP A 286 -17.93 -4.46 -12.30
C ASP A 286 -17.76 -5.66 -13.25
N THR A 287 -17.93 -5.41 -14.55
CA THR A 287 -17.21 -6.21 -15.56
C THR A 287 -15.78 -5.67 -15.65
N LEU A 288 -14.83 -6.49 -16.10
CA LEU A 288 -13.42 -6.08 -16.28
C LEU A 288 -13.19 -5.05 -17.41
N GLU A 289 -14.25 -4.39 -17.89
CA GLU A 289 -14.27 -3.44 -19.02
C GLU A 289 -15.00 -2.12 -18.69
N THR A 290 -15.58 -1.94 -17.50
CA THR A 290 -16.42 -0.76 -17.16
C THR A 290 -16.11 -0.13 -15.80
N VAL A 291 -16.32 1.18 -15.70
CA VAL A 291 -16.25 1.94 -14.44
C VAL A 291 -17.64 1.95 -13.77
N PRO A 292 -17.78 1.57 -12.49
CA PRO A 292 -19.08 1.52 -11.82
C PRO A 292 -19.63 2.91 -11.45
N GLU A 293 -20.92 3.10 -11.67
CA GLU A 293 -21.68 4.24 -11.15
C GLU A 293 -21.73 4.26 -9.61
N LEU A 294 -21.77 5.45 -9.03
CA LEU A 294 -21.96 5.62 -7.58
C LEU A 294 -23.44 5.42 -7.20
N PRO A 295 -23.74 4.90 -6.00
CA PRO A 295 -25.13 4.72 -5.56
C PRO A 295 -25.86 6.07 -5.43
N PRO A 296 -27.16 6.14 -5.75
CA PRO A 296 -27.96 7.33 -5.49
C PRO A 296 -28.06 7.62 -3.98
N THR A 297 -28.08 8.89 -3.62
CA THR A 297 -28.42 9.36 -2.26
C THR A 297 -29.84 8.91 -1.88
N SER A 298 -30.06 8.68 -0.58
CA SER A 298 -31.37 8.39 0.01
C SER A 298 -32.46 9.37 -0.46
N ASN A 299 -33.61 8.82 -0.84
CA ASN A 299 -34.79 9.59 -1.21
C ASN A 299 -35.56 10.08 0.03
N ILE A 300 -35.38 9.41 1.18
CA ILE A 300 -35.93 9.84 2.47
C ILE A 300 -35.27 11.16 2.90
N LYS A 301 -36.08 12.13 3.34
CA LYS A 301 -35.60 13.45 3.78
C LYS A 301 -36.19 13.81 5.14
N THR A 302 -35.34 14.18 6.10
CA THR A 302 -35.79 14.89 7.30
C THR A 302 -36.33 16.27 6.90
N ASN A 303 -37.44 16.68 7.50
CA ASN A 303 -38.06 17.99 7.29
C ASN A 303 -37.51 19.08 8.24
N GLY A 304 -36.50 18.74 9.04
CA GLY A 304 -35.91 19.63 10.05
C GLY A 304 -36.63 19.66 11.40
N LYS A 305 -37.64 18.80 11.65
CA LYS A 305 -38.54 18.90 12.80
C LYS A 305 -38.76 17.55 13.50
N CYS A 306 -39.38 17.60 14.68
CA CYS A 306 -39.71 16.44 15.49
C CYS A 306 -41.09 15.81 15.17
N ASP A 307 -41.80 16.27 14.15
CA ASP A 307 -43.07 15.67 13.67
C ASP A 307 -42.85 14.47 12.72
N GLY A 308 -41.62 14.26 12.23
CA GLY A 308 -41.17 13.02 11.59
C GLY A 308 -39.67 12.83 11.73
N ILE A 309 -39.23 11.72 12.33
CA ILE A 309 -37.81 11.39 12.57
C ILE A 309 -37.28 10.40 11.52
N THR A 310 -36.02 10.56 11.12
CA THR A 310 -35.31 9.60 10.26
C THR A 310 -34.31 8.78 11.08
N VAL A 311 -34.21 7.48 10.78
CA VAL A 311 -33.43 6.51 11.56
C VAL A 311 -32.42 5.82 10.63
N GLY A 312 -31.14 5.93 10.97
CA GLY A 312 -30.06 5.19 10.33
C GLY A 312 -29.55 4.03 11.20
N SER A 313 -29.01 2.99 10.55
CA SER A 313 -28.13 2.00 11.17
C SER A 313 -26.79 2.06 10.44
N TYR A 314 -25.68 2.06 11.17
CA TYR A 314 -24.35 2.18 10.58
C TYR A 314 -23.30 1.43 11.41
N ASN A 315 -22.67 0.43 10.80
CA ASN A 315 -21.52 -0.27 11.37
C ASN A 315 -20.24 0.52 11.06
N ALA A 316 -19.46 0.86 12.10
CA ALA A 316 -18.28 1.71 12.00
C ALA A 316 -16.95 0.92 11.92
N GLU A 317 -16.99 -0.42 11.86
CA GLU A 317 -15.81 -1.29 11.65
C GLU A 317 -14.66 -1.04 12.66
N ASN A 318 -14.84 -1.34 13.94
CA ASN A 318 -13.83 -1.08 14.98
C ASN A 318 -13.33 0.38 14.98
N PHE A 319 -14.25 1.33 15.17
CA PHE A 319 -13.95 2.76 15.12
C PHE A 319 -13.47 3.30 16.48
N ALA A 320 -12.31 3.96 16.48
CA ALA A 320 -11.69 4.63 17.62
C ALA A 320 -11.27 6.06 17.24
N ALA A 321 -10.98 6.90 18.23
CA ALA A 321 -10.40 8.23 18.04
C ALA A 321 -9.08 8.18 17.23
N GLY A 322 -8.79 9.25 16.48
CA GLY A 322 -7.60 9.39 15.63
C GLY A 322 -7.60 8.52 14.36
N ASN A 323 -8.74 7.89 14.02
CA ASN A 323 -8.82 6.98 12.88
C ASN A 323 -9.11 7.73 11.56
N SER A 324 -8.27 7.51 10.54
CA SER A 324 -8.35 8.19 9.23
C SER A 324 -9.68 7.99 8.46
N ARG A 325 -10.56 7.10 8.91
CA ARG A 325 -11.90 6.89 8.32
C ARG A 325 -12.95 7.95 8.70
N VAL A 326 -12.70 8.85 9.67
CA VAL A 326 -13.67 9.89 10.09
C VAL A 326 -14.30 10.66 8.91
N PRO A 327 -13.55 11.21 7.94
CA PRO A 327 -14.14 11.97 6.83
C PRO A 327 -15.07 11.13 5.95
N ARG A 328 -14.78 9.84 5.78
CA ARG A 328 -15.61 8.90 5.01
C ARG A 328 -16.91 8.57 5.75
N ILE A 329 -16.85 8.34 7.06
CA ILE A 329 -18.04 8.10 7.90
C ILE A 329 -18.95 9.35 7.90
N VAL A 330 -18.36 10.55 7.99
CA VAL A 330 -19.07 11.84 7.86
C VAL A 330 -19.73 11.98 6.48
N GLU A 331 -19.02 11.66 5.38
CA GLU A 331 -19.63 11.68 4.04
C GLU A 331 -20.78 10.66 3.93
N HIS A 332 -20.59 9.43 4.42
CA HIS A 332 -21.63 8.38 4.42
C HIS A 332 -22.92 8.87 5.11
N ILE A 333 -22.81 9.37 6.35
CA ILE A 333 -23.95 9.84 7.16
C ILE A 333 -24.65 11.05 6.53
N VAL A 334 -23.91 12.01 5.98
CA VAL A 334 -24.51 13.26 5.49
C VAL A 334 -24.94 13.17 4.03
N LYS A 335 -24.06 12.76 3.11
CA LYS A 335 -24.29 12.81 1.66
C LYS A 335 -25.17 11.67 1.15
N TYR A 336 -25.11 10.50 1.78
CA TYR A 336 -25.82 9.31 1.30
C TYR A 336 -26.98 8.90 2.21
N MET A 337 -26.82 8.94 3.55
CA MET A 337 -27.93 8.74 4.51
C MET A 337 -28.75 10.01 4.79
N ASN A 338 -28.38 11.16 4.20
CA ASN A 338 -29.12 12.42 4.28
C ASN A 338 -29.35 12.95 5.72
N SER A 339 -28.31 12.84 6.55
CA SER A 339 -28.25 13.30 7.95
C SER A 339 -29.43 12.85 8.84
N PRO A 340 -29.52 11.55 9.18
CA PRO A 340 -30.62 11.00 9.97
C PRO A 340 -30.79 11.68 11.33
N SER A 341 -32.04 11.79 11.81
CA SER A 341 -32.36 12.32 13.16
C SER A 341 -31.72 11.50 14.28
N ILE A 342 -31.54 10.19 14.08
CA ILE A 342 -30.79 9.28 14.95
C ILE A 342 -30.06 8.23 14.11
N VAL A 343 -28.84 7.84 14.50
CA VAL A 343 -28.09 6.73 13.92
C VAL A 343 -27.70 5.75 15.02
N PHE A 344 -28.02 4.47 14.80
CA PHE A 344 -27.53 3.34 15.61
C PHE A 344 -26.11 3.00 15.15
N LEU A 345 -25.09 3.41 15.90
CA LEU A 345 -23.69 3.10 15.62
C LEU A 345 -23.31 1.75 16.21
N GLN A 346 -22.72 0.88 15.40
CA GLN A 346 -22.11 -0.38 15.86
C GLN A 346 -20.59 -0.30 15.75
N GLU A 347 -19.90 -1.13 16.53
CA GLU A 347 -18.44 -1.28 16.55
C GLU A 347 -17.63 -0.03 16.97
N ILE A 348 -18.14 0.71 17.96
CA ILE A 348 -17.39 1.79 18.61
C ILE A 348 -16.41 1.18 19.63
N GLN A 349 -15.12 1.47 19.48
CA GLN A 349 -14.03 1.08 20.38
C GLN A 349 -13.75 2.15 21.45
N ASP A 350 -12.89 1.79 22.40
CA ASP A 350 -12.40 2.68 23.46
C ASP A 350 -11.61 3.86 22.83
N ASN A 351 -11.40 4.94 23.59
CA ASN A 351 -10.62 6.13 23.18
C ASN A 351 -9.17 5.82 22.72
N ASN A 352 -8.70 4.60 22.97
CA ASN A 352 -7.36 4.06 22.69
C ASN A 352 -7.40 2.76 21.86
N GLY A 353 -8.51 2.50 21.17
CA GLY A 353 -8.68 1.39 20.24
C GLY A 353 -8.47 0.01 20.86
N GLU A 354 -7.61 -0.80 20.26
CA GLU A 354 -7.34 -2.19 20.67
C GLU A 354 -6.38 -2.32 21.88
N THR A 355 -6.09 -1.24 22.59
CA THR A 355 -5.08 -1.23 23.67
C THR A 355 -5.67 -1.60 25.04
N ASN A 356 -5.40 -2.81 25.51
CA ASN A 356 -5.94 -3.34 26.78
C ASN A 356 -5.31 -2.70 28.04
N ASN A 357 -5.82 -1.52 28.46
CA ASN A 357 -5.27 -0.74 29.58
C ASN A 357 -6.29 -0.48 30.72
N VAL A 358 -7.36 -1.28 30.78
CA VAL A 358 -8.54 -1.16 31.66
C VAL A 358 -9.40 0.11 31.50
N ASN A 359 -9.04 1.04 30.62
CA ASN A 359 -9.96 2.09 30.21
C ASN A 359 -11.03 1.51 29.27
N VAL A 360 -12.27 1.95 29.45
CA VAL A 360 -13.45 1.52 28.68
C VAL A 360 -14.25 2.70 28.14
N ASP A 361 -13.74 3.92 28.32
CA ASP A 361 -14.37 5.16 27.86
C ASP A 361 -14.27 5.31 26.34
N ALA A 362 -15.38 5.71 25.70
CA ALA A 362 -15.47 6.04 24.27
C ALA A 362 -15.87 7.51 23.99
N ASN A 363 -15.89 8.39 25.01
CA ASN A 363 -16.29 9.79 24.86
C ASN A 363 -15.45 10.55 23.83
N ALA A 364 -14.13 10.33 23.74
CA ALA A 364 -13.29 11.00 22.74
C ALA A 364 -13.57 10.46 21.32
N THR A 365 -13.71 9.14 21.17
CA THR A 365 -14.09 8.49 19.92
C THR A 365 -15.42 9.05 19.38
N LEU A 366 -16.44 9.14 20.22
CA LEU A 366 -17.75 9.66 19.82
C LEU A 366 -17.73 11.19 19.60
N LEU A 367 -17.01 11.94 20.43
CA LEU A 367 -16.86 13.39 20.30
C LEU A 367 -16.14 13.78 19.00
N GLU A 368 -15.11 13.05 18.58
CA GLU A 368 -14.41 13.31 17.31
C GLU A 368 -15.38 13.17 16.12
N LEU A 369 -16.17 12.09 16.08
CA LEU A 369 -17.16 11.86 15.04
C LEU A 369 -18.27 12.93 15.03
N THR A 370 -18.82 13.30 16.19
CA THR A 370 -19.87 14.33 16.24
C THR A 370 -19.33 15.73 15.94
N THR A 371 -18.10 16.05 16.38
CA THR A 371 -17.43 17.32 16.05
C THR A 371 -17.15 17.42 14.55
N ALA A 372 -16.77 16.32 13.90
CA ALA A 372 -16.56 16.30 12.44
C ALA A 372 -17.89 16.48 11.66
N LEU A 373 -18.98 15.84 12.10
CA LEU A 373 -20.32 16.07 11.54
C LEU A 373 -20.76 17.55 11.67
N GLU A 374 -20.51 18.17 12.83
CA GLU A 374 -20.77 19.58 13.08
C GLU A 374 -19.90 20.50 12.22
N ALA A 375 -18.59 20.24 12.13
CA ALA A 375 -17.65 21.07 11.39
C ALA A 375 -17.93 21.05 9.88
N SER A 376 -18.18 19.87 9.28
CA SER A 376 -18.37 19.75 7.83
C SER A 376 -19.72 20.30 7.35
N PHE A 377 -20.80 20.19 8.15
CA PHE A 377 -22.16 20.47 7.66
C PHE A 377 -23.05 21.30 8.60
N LYS A 378 -22.56 21.73 9.76
CA LYS A 378 -23.28 22.58 10.74
C LYS A 378 -24.58 21.97 11.28
N ILE A 379 -24.63 20.64 11.37
CA ILE A 379 -25.76 19.89 11.95
C ILE A 379 -25.34 19.38 13.32
N PRO A 380 -26.00 19.78 14.42
CA PRO A 380 -25.54 19.43 15.76
C PRO A 380 -25.93 18.00 16.15
N TYR A 381 -24.93 17.18 16.49
CA TYR A 381 -25.11 15.79 16.88
C TYR A 381 -24.63 15.59 18.32
N ALA A 382 -25.55 15.18 19.20
CA ALA A 382 -25.21 14.66 20.52
C ALA A 382 -25.09 13.14 20.46
N PHE A 383 -24.40 12.54 21.43
CA PHE A 383 -24.24 11.08 21.52
C PHE A 383 -24.67 10.53 22.88
N THR A 384 -24.85 9.21 22.97
CA THR A 384 -24.98 8.47 24.22
C THR A 384 -24.70 6.97 24.03
N ASP A 385 -24.06 6.36 25.01
CA ASP A 385 -23.79 4.92 25.09
C ASP A 385 -23.79 4.44 26.58
N VAL A 386 -23.29 3.23 26.83
CA VAL A 386 -23.03 2.70 28.18
C VAL A 386 -21.76 1.86 28.14
N ASP A 387 -20.75 2.27 28.93
CA ASP A 387 -19.44 1.61 29.03
C ASP A 387 -19.51 0.08 29.13
N PRO A 388 -18.62 -0.66 28.45
CA PRO A 388 -18.47 -2.10 28.64
C PRO A 388 -17.76 -2.48 29.94
N VAL A 389 -17.94 -3.72 30.39
CA VAL A 389 -17.05 -4.31 31.39
C VAL A 389 -15.80 -4.81 30.68
N ASN A 390 -14.64 -4.26 31.07
CA ASN A 390 -13.35 -4.53 30.42
C ASN A 390 -13.08 -6.03 30.19
N ASN A 391 -12.80 -6.42 28.94
CA ASN A 391 -12.57 -7.78 28.45
C ASN A 391 -13.74 -8.79 28.61
N GLN A 392 -14.94 -8.37 29.02
CA GLN A 392 -16.08 -9.31 29.21
C GLN A 392 -17.14 -9.22 28.11
N ASP A 393 -17.30 -8.05 27.50
CA ASP A 393 -18.41 -7.76 26.56
C ASP A 393 -18.06 -8.02 25.09
N GLY A 394 -16.94 -8.70 24.83
CA GLY A 394 -16.48 -9.01 23.47
C GLY A 394 -15.83 -7.83 22.73
N GLY A 395 -14.98 -8.14 21.76
CA GLY A 395 -14.21 -7.13 21.04
C GLY A 395 -13.13 -7.73 20.13
N ALA A 396 -12.40 -6.85 19.45
CA ALA A 396 -11.13 -7.20 18.84
C ALA A 396 -10.09 -7.57 19.93
N PRO A 397 -9.01 -8.34 19.63
CA PRO A 397 -8.09 -8.86 20.65
C PRO A 397 -7.27 -7.81 21.43
N GLY A 398 -7.91 -7.14 22.39
CA GLY A 398 -7.30 -6.16 23.29
C GLY A 398 -8.19 -4.93 23.57
N GLY A 399 -9.08 -4.58 22.63
CA GLY A 399 -10.04 -3.49 22.80
C GLY A 399 -11.43 -3.97 23.19
N ASN A 400 -12.20 -3.12 23.84
CA ASN A 400 -13.62 -3.35 24.08
C ASN A 400 -14.46 -2.76 22.94
N ILE A 401 -15.69 -3.25 22.76
CA ILE A 401 -16.62 -2.73 21.76
C ILE A 401 -17.98 -2.43 22.41
N ARG A 402 -18.62 -1.33 21.99
CA ARG A 402 -20.01 -0.99 22.32
C ARG A 402 -20.82 -0.63 21.07
N ASN A 403 -22.14 -0.66 21.22
CA ASN A 403 -23.07 0.06 20.35
C ASN A 403 -23.35 1.43 20.99
N ALA A 404 -23.49 2.46 20.17
CA ALA A 404 -23.75 3.83 20.60
C ALA A 404 -24.87 4.48 19.76
N TYR A 405 -25.43 5.57 20.26
CA TYR A 405 -26.37 6.40 19.53
C TYR A 405 -25.76 7.77 19.27
N ILE A 406 -25.81 8.23 18.03
CA ILE A 406 -25.73 9.68 17.72
C ILE A 406 -27.10 10.17 17.30
N TYR A 407 -27.49 11.36 17.73
CA TYR A 407 -28.80 11.95 17.45
C TYR A 407 -28.71 13.46 17.29
N ARG A 408 -29.54 13.97 16.39
CA ARG A 408 -29.65 15.40 16.08
C ARG A 408 -30.23 16.15 17.27
N SER A 409 -29.40 16.93 17.97
CA SER A 409 -29.80 17.62 19.20
C SER A 409 -30.75 18.82 18.95
N ASP A 410 -30.86 19.26 17.69
CA ASP A 410 -31.86 20.22 17.21
C ASP A 410 -33.26 19.58 17.00
N GLN A 411 -33.36 18.24 16.95
CA GLN A 411 -34.61 17.52 16.68
C GLN A 411 -35.04 16.57 17.80
N ILE A 412 -34.09 15.89 18.44
CA ILE A 412 -34.32 14.80 19.41
C ILE A 412 -33.50 15.07 20.68
N ARG A 413 -34.04 14.67 21.82
CA ARG A 413 -33.34 14.64 23.11
C ARG A 413 -33.73 13.40 23.90
N LEU A 414 -32.84 12.93 24.78
CA LEU A 414 -33.18 11.86 25.71
C LEU A 414 -34.33 12.27 26.64
N PHE A 415 -35.28 11.35 26.83
CA PHE A 415 -36.43 11.54 27.70
C PHE A 415 -36.12 11.08 29.13
N LYS A 416 -36.14 12.01 30.10
CA LYS A 416 -35.78 11.76 31.51
C LYS A 416 -34.43 11.01 31.64
N PRO A 417 -33.30 11.51 31.09
CA PRO A 417 -32.04 10.78 31.06
C PRO A 417 -31.56 10.41 32.47
N ASN A 418 -31.24 9.13 32.65
CA ASN A 418 -30.74 8.53 33.88
C ASN A 418 -29.94 7.26 33.53
N SER A 419 -28.69 7.45 33.10
CA SER A 419 -27.84 6.35 32.61
C SER A 419 -27.62 5.28 33.68
N GLY A 420 -27.72 4.00 33.28
CA GLY A 420 -27.35 2.84 34.10
C GLY A 420 -25.91 2.42 33.82
N GLY A 421 -25.21 1.91 34.83
CA GLY A 421 -23.83 1.44 34.68
C GLY A 421 -23.68 0.10 33.93
N PRO A 422 -22.43 -0.35 33.68
CA PRO A 422 -22.12 -1.59 32.94
C PRO A 422 -22.74 -2.88 33.51
N LEU A 423 -23.15 -2.87 34.78
CA LEU A 423 -23.76 -3.98 35.52
C LEU A 423 -25.24 -3.75 35.87
N ASP A 424 -25.79 -2.56 35.62
CA ASP A 424 -27.18 -2.23 35.93
C ASP A 424 -28.13 -2.88 34.92
N SER A 425 -29.08 -3.66 35.42
CA SER A 425 -30.14 -4.25 34.61
C SER A 425 -31.31 -3.29 34.44
N ASN A 426 -31.62 -2.95 33.19
CA ASN A 426 -32.80 -2.18 32.83
C ASN A 426 -34.09 -3.00 33.01
N ALA A 427 -35.22 -2.31 33.18
CA ALA A 427 -36.53 -2.92 33.41
C ALA A 427 -37.63 -2.01 32.85
N VAL A 428 -38.73 -2.62 32.39
CA VAL A 428 -39.93 -1.88 31.93
C VAL A 428 -40.76 -1.47 33.16
N LEU A 429 -41.13 -0.20 33.24
CA LEU A 429 -41.94 0.38 34.31
C LEU A 429 -43.39 0.62 33.83
N PRO A 430 -44.37 0.80 34.74
CA PRO A 430 -45.72 1.22 34.37
C PRO A 430 -45.71 2.68 33.88
N ASP A 431 -46.30 2.93 32.70
CA ASP A 431 -46.19 4.15 31.83
C ASP A 431 -45.24 4.00 30.61
N PRO A 432 -45.13 2.77 30.08
CA PRO A 432 -43.91 2.14 29.53
C PRO A 432 -42.55 2.87 29.61
N THR A 433 -42.22 3.60 30.69
CA THR A 433 -40.85 4.11 30.84
C THR A 433 -39.85 2.99 31.16
N LEU A 434 -38.57 3.25 30.89
CA LEU A 434 -37.47 2.37 31.25
C LEU A 434 -36.86 2.81 32.58
N ARG A 435 -36.37 1.86 33.37
CA ARG A 435 -35.68 2.12 34.64
C ARG A 435 -34.42 2.98 34.46
N TYR A 436 -33.69 2.79 33.37
CA TYR A 436 -32.50 3.55 33.00
C TYR A 436 -32.58 3.99 31.53
N ASN A 437 -32.13 5.22 31.24
CA ASN A 437 -32.08 5.77 29.88
C ASN A 437 -30.79 6.58 29.67
N PRO A 438 -29.78 6.04 28.95
CA PRO A 438 -29.70 4.68 28.40
C PRO A 438 -29.52 3.60 29.49
N GLY A 439 -29.66 2.32 29.14
CA GLY A 439 -29.40 1.21 30.07
C GLY A 439 -29.58 -0.18 29.43
N ARG A 440 -28.80 -1.16 29.92
CA ARG A 440 -28.59 -2.48 29.31
C ARG A 440 -29.68 -3.49 29.68
N ILE A 441 -30.09 -4.34 28.73
CA ILE A 441 -31.16 -5.34 28.92
C ILE A 441 -30.61 -6.59 29.63
N THR A 442 -30.55 -6.52 30.96
CA THR A 442 -30.19 -7.61 31.90
C THR A 442 -28.80 -8.25 31.72
N THR A 443 -28.34 -9.02 32.72
CA THR A 443 -27.00 -9.64 32.77
C THR A 443 -26.97 -11.17 33.00
N PRO A 444 -27.80 -11.99 32.31
CA PRO A 444 -27.69 -13.44 32.36
C PRO A 444 -26.39 -13.96 31.71
N GLN A 445 -25.92 -15.13 32.16
CA GLN A 445 -24.68 -15.79 31.70
C GLN A 445 -24.62 -16.04 30.17
N VAL A 446 -25.76 -16.01 29.47
CA VAL A 446 -25.83 -16.20 28.01
C VAL A 446 -25.08 -15.13 27.21
N PHE A 447 -24.73 -13.99 27.82
CA PHE A 447 -23.92 -12.94 27.21
C PHE A 447 -22.41 -13.02 27.54
N ASN A 448 -21.94 -14.04 28.28
CA ASN A 448 -20.52 -14.17 28.61
C ASN A 448 -19.64 -14.28 27.34
N SER A 449 -18.64 -13.39 27.21
CA SER A 449 -17.74 -13.32 26.06
C SER A 449 -18.47 -13.10 24.72
N SER A 450 -19.43 -12.17 24.74
CA SER A 450 -20.22 -11.67 23.60
C SER A 450 -20.80 -10.28 23.93
N ARG A 451 -21.20 -9.49 22.93
CA ARG A 451 -21.75 -8.14 23.15
C ARG A 451 -23.08 -8.22 23.92
N LYS A 452 -23.11 -7.60 25.11
CA LYS A 452 -24.34 -7.43 25.91
C LYS A 452 -25.37 -6.57 25.16
N PRO A 453 -26.66 -6.66 25.49
CA PRO A 453 -27.70 -5.88 24.82
C PRO A 453 -27.37 -4.38 24.77
N LEU A 454 -27.40 -3.76 23.58
CA LEU A 454 -28.30 -4.09 22.46
C LEU A 454 -27.78 -5.05 21.35
N VAL A 455 -26.82 -5.97 21.61
CA VAL A 455 -26.57 -7.25 20.84
C VAL A 455 -25.73 -7.06 19.53
N ALA A 456 -24.98 -8.02 18.94
CA ALA A 456 -24.64 -9.44 19.21
C ALA A 456 -23.13 -9.81 19.13
N ASP A 457 -22.79 -11.11 19.21
CA ASP A 457 -21.52 -11.69 18.70
C ASP A 457 -21.74 -13.13 18.17
N LYS A 458 -21.05 -13.53 17.08
CA LYS A 458 -21.12 -14.87 16.44
C LYS A 458 -19.80 -15.63 16.59
N GLY A 459 -19.87 -16.79 17.25
CA GLY A 459 -18.74 -17.71 17.30
C GLY A 459 -18.35 -18.25 15.91
N ARG A 460 -17.04 -18.42 15.68
CA ARG A 460 -16.46 -18.91 14.41
C ARG A 460 -17.25 -20.09 13.84
N SER A 461 -17.71 -19.92 12.60
CA SER A 461 -18.46 -20.91 11.83
C SER A 461 -17.61 -21.43 10.66
N SER A 462 -17.94 -22.58 10.06
CA SER A 462 -17.24 -23.03 8.84
C SER A 462 -17.74 -22.32 7.58
N SER A 463 -16.94 -22.31 6.50
CA SER A 463 -17.41 -21.79 5.21
C SER A 463 -18.38 -22.77 4.52
N LEU A 464 -19.05 -22.29 3.48
CA LEU A 464 -20.02 -23.06 2.66
C LEU A 464 -19.31 -24.04 1.71
N GLU A 465 -18.07 -23.75 1.37
CA GLU A 465 -17.16 -24.47 0.45
C GLU A 465 -16.37 -25.59 1.18
N GLY A 466 -16.52 -25.71 2.49
CA GLY A 466 -15.66 -26.54 3.35
C GLY A 466 -16.07 -28.01 3.50
N ASP A 467 -15.22 -28.75 4.21
CA ASP A 467 -15.35 -30.20 4.47
C ASP A 467 -16.65 -30.59 5.24
N ALA A 468 -17.22 -29.69 6.05
CA ALA A 468 -18.40 -29.97 6.87
C ALA A 468 -19.73 -29.69 6.16
N ARG A 469 -20.63 -30.68 6.08
CA ARG A 469 -21.96 -30.56 5.46
C ARG A 469 -23.09 -30.97 6.43
N PRO A 470 -24.15 -30.16 6.58
CA PRO A 470 -24.20 -28.72 6.30
C PRO A 470 -23.19 -27.95 7.19
N PRO A 471 -22.82 -26.71 6.84
CA PRO A 471 -21.78 -25.94 7.52
C PRO A 471 -21.99 -25.79 9.04
N VAL A 472 -20.89 -25.68 9.78
CA VAL A 472 -20.91 -25.57 11.24
C VAL A 472 -21.30 -24.15 11.67
N ASN A 473 -22.57 -23.91 11.99
CA ASN A 473 -23.02 -22.62 12.55
C ASN A 473 -22.71 -22.52 14.06
N GLY A 474 -21.76 -21.67 14.44
CA GLY A 474 -21.14 -21.63 15.77
C GLY A 474 -21.99 -20.95 16.85
N ARG A 475 -21.86 -21.41 18.11
CA ARG A 475 -22.56 -20.86 19.31
C ARG A 475 -24.08 -20.64 19.11
N ILE A 476 -24.75 -21.51 18.34
CA ILE A 476 -26.15 -21.29 17.93
C ILE A 476 -27.11 -21.22 19.14
N ASP A 477 -26.98 -22.12 20.10
CA ASP A 477 -27.89 -22.18 21.27
C ASP A 477 -27.78 -20.93 22.16
N ASN A 478 -26.57 -20.40 22.32
CA ASN A 478 -26.35 -19.11 23.01
C ASN A 478 -27.11 -17.99 22.29
N ARG A 479 -26.98 -17.88 20.96
CA ARG A 479 -27.63 -16.80 20.19
C ARG A 479 -29.16 -16.94 20.16
N ILE A 480 -29.70 -18.17 20.19
CA ILE A 480 -31.14 -18.41 20.41
C ILE A 480 -31.56 -17.80 21.76
N ALA A 481 -30.85 -18.12 22.85
CA ALA A 481 -31.18 -17.60 24.18
C ALA A 481 -31.01 -16.07 24.30
N GLN A 482 -30.02 -15.48 23.63
CA GLN A 482 -29.85 -14.02 23.53
C GLN A 482 -31.03 -13.35 22.80
N GLY A 483 -31.51 -13.98 21.72
CA GLY A 483 -32.73 -13.57 21.00
C GLY A 483 -33.99 -13.66 21.86
N GLU A 484 -34.14 -14.73 22.65
CA GLU A 484 -35.26 -14.88 23.59
C GLU A 484 -35.27 -13.80 24.68
N VAL A 485 -34.13 -13.54 25.35
CA VAL A 485 -34.02 -12.52 26.41
C VAL A 485 -34.33 -11.12 25.87
N THR A 486 -33.76 -10.78 24.70
CA THR A 486 -33.95 -9.45 24.09
C THR A 486 -35.38 -9.28 23.57
N GLY A 487 -35.96 -10.33 22.97
CA GLY A 487 -37.35 -10.33 22.51
C GLY A 487 -38.36 -10.24 23.64
N ALA A 488 -38.10 -10.91 24.78
CA ALA A 488 -38.99 -10.88 25.94
C ALA A 488 -39.10 -9.45 26.54
N PHE A 489 -37.98 -8.73 26.66
CA PHE A 489 -37.99 -7.33 27.12
C PHE A 489 -38.80 -6.41 26.19
N ILE A 490 -38.71 -6.62 24.87
CA ILE A 490 -39.51 -5.89 23.89
C ILE A 490 -41.01 -6.24 24.02
N ALA A 491 -41.33 -7.51 24.28
CA ALA A 491 -42.69 -7.96 24.53
C ALA A 491 -43.29 -7.37 25.83
N GLU A 492 -42.48 -7.14 26.87
CA GLU A 492 -42.92 -6.43 28.08
C GLU A 492 -43.32 -4.97 27.77
N ILE A 493 -42.55 -4.24 26.96
CA ILE A 493 -42.91 -2.89 26.51
C ILE A 493 -44.23 -2.90 25.74
N LEU A 494 -44.38 -3.84 24.79
CA LEU A 494 -45.59 -3.97 23.96
C LEU A 494 -46.80 -4.53 24.74
N ALA A 495 -46.60 -5.14 25.90
CA ALA A 495 -47.66 -5.53 26.83
C ALA A 495 -48.19 -4.33 27.63
N GLN A 496 -47.32 -3.36 27.98
CA GLN A 496 -47.70 -2.11 28.66
C GLN A 496 -48.36 -1.11 27.69
N ASP A 497 -47.81 -0.91 26.48
CA ASP A 497 -48.52 -0.23 25.38
C ASP A 497 -48.29 -0.95 24.04
N ARG A 498 -49.37 -1.50 23.49
CA ARG A 498 -49.41 -2.12 22.15
C ARG A 498 -49.19 -1.12 21.00
N ASN A 499 -49.16 0.17 21.30
CA ASN A 499 -48.86 1.26 20.37
C ASN A 499 -47.47 1.86 20.61
N ALA A 500 -46.62 1.29 21.48
CA ALA A 500 -45.25 1.75 21.65
C ALA A 500 -44.48 1.62 20.31
N ALA A 501 -43.82 2.70 19.90
CA ALA A 501 -43.02 2.74 18.67
C ALA A 501 -41.61 2.20 18.93
N VAL A 502 -41.49 0.90 19.18
CA VAL A 502 -40.20 0.21 19.36
C VAL A 502 -39.50 0.00 18.01
N ILE A 503 -38.19 0.22 18.00
CA ILE A 503 -37.23 -0.12 16.94
C ILE A 503 -36.08 -0.87 17.63
N ALA A 504 -35.64 -1.99 17.05
CA ALA A 504 -34.41 -2.69 17.43
C ALA A 504 -33.50 -2.77 16.19
N SER A 505 -32.23 -2.34 16.30
CA SER A 505 -31.30 -2.32 15.16
C SER A 505 -29.88 -2.57 15.62
N GLY A 506 -29.10 -3.28 14.80
CA GLY A 506 -27.69 -3.59 15.04
C GLY A 506 -27.24 -4.84 14.31
N ASP A 507 -26.01 -5.28 14.60
CA ASP A 507 -25.46 -6.57 14.16
C ASP A 507 -26.09 -7.71 14.98
N PHE A 508 -27.08 -8.40 14.41
CA PHE A 508 -27.65 -9.65 14.94
C PHE A 508 -26.83 -10.88 14.53
N ASN A 509 -25.88 -10.68 13.61
CA ASN A 509 -24.87 -11.62 13.16
C ASN A 509 -25.41 -12.97 12.64
N GLU A 510 -26.55 -12.95 11.95
CA GLU A 510 -27.22 -14.13 11.38
C GLU A 510 -28.28 -13.75 10.35
N PHE A 511 -28.60 -14.63 9.39
CA PHE A 511 -29.73 -14.43 8.47
C PHE A 511 -31.10 -14.53 9.16
N SER A 512 -32.11 -13.77 8.71
CA SER A 512 -33.42 -13.69 9.37
C SER A 512 -34.29 -14.96 9.32
N TRP A 513 -33.99 -15.90 8.42
CA TRP A 513 -34.61 -17.23 8.36
C TRP A 513 -33.85 -18.33 9.13
N VAL A 514 -32.80 -17.98 9.88
CA VAL A 514 -32.05 -18.92 10.70
C VAL A 514 -32.47 -18.77 12.16
N ARG A 515 -32.53 -19.91 12.87
CA ARG A 515 -33.30 -20.08 14.12
C ARG A 515 -33.17 -18.98 15.19
N PRO A 516 -31.99 -18.37 15.46
CA PRO A 516 -31.90 -17.27 16.44
C PRO A 516 -32.80 -16.07 16.14
N LEU A 517 -32.94 -15.69 14.86
CA LEU A 517 -33.69 -14.49 14.46
C LEU A 517 -35.17 -14.80 14.24
N GLU A 518 -35.50 -15.98 13.72
CA GLU A 518 -36.86 -16.51 13.80
C GLU A 518 -37.38 -16.44 15.25
N ARG A 519 -36.55 -16.88 16.20
CA ARG A 519 -36.91 -16.90 17.63
C ARG A 519 -37.03 -15.51 18.24
N PHE A 520 -36.14 -14.58 17.87
CA PHE A 520 -36.26 -13.18 18.26
C PHE A 520 -37.58 -12.56 17.75
N VAL A 521 -37.98 -12.84 16.51
CA VAL A 521 -39.25 -12.37 15.91
C VAL A 521 -40.46 -13.03 16.57
N GLU A 522 -40.43 -14.35 16.80
CA GLU A 522 -41.48 -15.10 17.52
C GLU A 522 -41.79 -14.51 18.90
N VAL A 523 -40.75 -14.14 19.67
CA VAL A 523 -40.90 -13.68 21.05
C VAL A 523 -41.20 -12.18 21.12
N SER A 524 -40.53 -11.36 20.29
CA SER A 524 -40.68 -9.90 20.33
C SER A 524 -41.96 -9.37 19.68
N GLY A 525 -42.51 -10.09 18.69
CA GLY A 525 -43.62 -9.60 17.87
C GLY A 525 -43.29 -8.41 16.96
N LEU A 526 -42.00 -8.07 16.79
CA LEU A 526 -41.54 -7.10 15.80
C LEU A 526 -41.60 -7.69 14.38
N LYS A 527 -41.39 -6.84 13.36
CA LYS A 527 -41.22 -7.22 11.96
C LYS A 527 -39.90 -6.72 11.41
N GLU A 528 -39.25 -7.52 10.59
CA GLU A 528 -38.07 -7.11 9.82
C GLU A 528 -38.41 -5.97 8.85
N LEU A 529 -37.55 -4.94 8.81
CA LEU A 529 -37.80 -3.72 8.04
C LEU A 529 -37.95 -4.01 6.55
N ASP A 530 -37.11 -4.88 5.97
CA ASP A 530 -37.17 -5.23 4.56
C ASP A 530 -38.52 -5.84 4.13
N VAL A 531 -39.17 -6.57 5.05
CA VAL A 531 -40.51 -7.15 4.84
C VAL A 531 -41.60 -6.08 4.95
N VAL A 532 -41.42 -5.09 5.82
CA VAL A 532 -42.34 -3.93 5.97
C VAL A 532 -42.22 -2.95 4.80
N ALA A 533 -40.99 -2.72 4.34
CA ALA A 533 -40.65 -1.87 3.20
C ALA A 533 -40.92 -2.53 1.83
N ASN A 534 -41.32 -3.80 1.81
CA ASN A 534 -41.53 -4.60 0.60
C ASN A 534 -40.28 -4.62 -0.33
N VAL A 535 -39.08 -4.65 0.26
CA VAL A 535 -37.82 -4.86 -0.45
C VAL A 535 -37.84 -6.27 -1.05
N LYS A 536 -37.48 -6.39 -2.33
CA LYS A 536 -37.44 -7.69 -3.04
C LYS A 536 -36.44 -8.62 -2.34
N ASP A 537 -36.70 -9.93 -2.33
CA ASP A 537 -35.80 -10.89 -1.67
C ASP A 537 -34.35 -10.80 -2.20
N VAL A 538 -34.17 -10.50 -3.50
CA VAL A 538 -32.86 -10.27 -4.12
C VAL A 538 -32.15 -8.97 -3.71
N GLU A 539 -32.82 -8.05 -3.02
CA GLU A 539 -32.25 -6.75 -2.60
C GLU A 539 -32.06 -6.62 -1.08
N ARG A 540 -32.47 -7.59 -0.26
CA ARG A 540 -32.30 -7.53 1.21
C ARG A 540 -30.86 -7.81 1.67
N TYR A 541 -30.16 -8.72 0.99
CA TYR A 541 -28.91 -9.31 1.50
C TYR A 541 -27.67 -8.78 0.78
N SER A 542 -26.81 -8.04 1.50
CA SER A 542 -25.44 -7.73 1.05
C SER A 542 -24.54 -7.18 2.16
N TYR A 543 -23.56 -7.96 2.61
CA TYR A 543 -22.30 -7.45 3.14
C TYR A 543 -21.12 -8.30 2.68
N THR A 544 -19.99 -7.66 2.40
CA THR A 544 -18.79 -8.30 1.82
C THR A 544 -17.82 -8.79 2.88
N PHE A 545 -18.29 -9.65 3.79
CA PHE A 545 -17.55 -10.88 4.09
C PHE A 545 -18.51 -12.06 4.32
N ASN A 546 -18.29 -13.17 3.61
CA ASN A 546 -19.15 -14.35 3.56
C ASN A 546 -20.65 -14.13 3.22
N LYS A 547 -20.98 -13.05 2.49
CA LYS A 547 -22.30 -12.77 1.87
C LYS A 547 -23.52 -12.84 2.83
N GLN A 548 -23.39 -12.41 4.07
CA GLN A 548 -24.50 -12.43 5.05
C GLN A 548 -25.17 -11.06 5.19
N GLN A 549 -26.48 -11.02 5.43
CA GLN A 549 -27.08 -9.89 6.17
C GLN A 549 -26.83 -10.21 7.65
N LEU A 550 -26.14 -9.31 8.33
CA LEU A 550 -25.78 -9.41 9.75
C LEU A 550 -26.40 -8.24 10.51
N ASP A 551 -26.40 -7.06 9.88
CA ASP A 551 -27.08 -5.86 10.35
C ASP A 551 -28.56 -5.92 9.97
N HIS A 552 -29.45 -5.87 10.96
CA HIS A 552 -30.91 -5.84 10.77
C HIS A 552 -31.54 -4.64 11.47
N LEU A 553 -32.73 -4.27 11.02
CA LEU A 553 -33.63 -3.34 11.71
C LEU A 553 -35.01 -3.99 11.80
N PHE A 554 -35.53 -4.09 13.02
CA PHE A 554 -36.84 -4.64 13.34
C PHE A 554 -37.74 -3.55 13.93
N VAL A 555 -38.98 -3.46 13.45
CA VAL A 555 -39.95 -2.43 13.84
C VAL A 555 -41.21 -3.03 14.47
N SER A 556 -41.77 -2.30 15.42
CA SER A 556 -43.04 -2.65 16.09
C SER A 556 -44.26 -2.52 15.14
N PRO A 557 -45.41 -3.12 15.49
CA PRO A 557 -46.62 -3.06 14.67
C PRO A 557 -47.18 -1.66 14.39
N ARG A 558 -46.74 -0.60 15.11
CA ARG A 558 -47.20 0.78 14.86
C ARG A 558 -46.53 1.41 13.63
N PRO A 559 -45.18 1.60 13.58
CA PRO A 559 -44.50 2.01 12.35
C PRO A 559 -44.86 1.11 11.16
N ALA A 560 -44.98 -0.21 11.37
CA ALA A 560 -45.28 -1.18 10.32
C ALA A 560 -46.76 -1.21 9.84
N ARG A 561 -47.60 -0.24 10.21
CA ARG A 561 -49.02 -0.17 9.79
C ARG A 561 -49.44 1.17 9.18
N ASP A 562 -48.81 2.29 9.54
CA ASP A 562 -49.21 3.61 9.05
C ASP A 562 -48.40 4.02 7.80
N VAL A 563 -48.60 3.27 6.70
CA VAL A 563 -47.98 3.48 5.38
C VAL A 563 -48.40 4.80 4.68
N LYS A 564 -49.01 5.73 5.41
CA LYS A 564 -49.24 7.13 5.00
C LYS A 564 -48.39 8.13 5.80
N ARG A 565 -47.56 7.65 6.73
CA ARG A 565 -46.74 8.45 7.66
C ARG A 565 -45.36 7.83 7.94
N SER A 566 -44.96 6.80 7.20
CA SER A 566 -43.67 6.13 7.39
C SER A 566 -43.18 5.57 6.06
N ASP A 567 -42.08 6.15 5.57
CA ASP A 567 -41.32 5.66 4.43
C ASP A 567 -40.11 4.86 4.93
N PHE A 568 -39.71 3.85 4.17
CA PHE A 568 -38.61 2.95 4.54
C PHE A 568 -37.74 2.65 3.30
N GLU A 569 -36.43 2.82 3.42
CA GLU A 569 -35.46 2.69 2.32
C GLU A 569 -34.20 1.97 2.82
N HIS A 570 -33.71 0.99 2.05
CA HIS A 570 -32.50 0.23 2.39
C HIS A 570 -31.30 0.80 1.61
N LEU A 571 -30.28 1.28 2.32
CA LEU A 571 -29.06 1.87 1.76
C LEU A 571 -27.85 0.97 2.00
N HIS A 572 -27.33 0.29 0.97
CA HIS A 572 -26.19 -0.62 1.10
C HIS A 572 -24.82 0.12 1.13
N LEU A 573 -24.62 1.11 2.00
CA LEU A 573 -23.44 1.99 1.87
C LEU A 573 -22.10 1.30 2.15
N ASN A 574 -22.06 0.36 3.10
CA ASN A 574 -20.82 -0.33 3.48
C ASN A 574 -20.40 -1.44 2.48
N THR A 575 -21.18 -1.72 1.42
CA THR A 575 -20.78 -2.68 0.37
C THR A 575 -19.89 -2.07 -0.72
N TRP A 576 -19.71 -0.75 -0.74
CA TRP A 576 -18.95 -0.05 -1.77
C TRP A 576 -17.55 0.27 -1.27
N MET A 577 -16.60 -0.61 -1.58
CA MET A 577 -15.16 -0.31 -1.48
C MET A 577 -14.73 0.68 -2.57
N MET A 578 -15.14 1.94 -2.42
CA MET A 578 -14.40 3.09 -2.94
C MET A 578 -13.14 3.26 -2.08
N VAL A 579 -12.06 2.54 -2.42
CA VAL A 579 -10.75 2.77 -1.81
C VAL A 579 -9.94 3.66 -2.74
N THR A 580 -10.18 4.97 -2.64
CA THR A 580 -9.22 5.97 -3.14
C THR A 580 -8.02 5.99 -2.21
N PHE A 581 -7.07 5.08 -2.44
CA PHE A 581 -5.70 5.33 -2.00
C PHE A 581 -5.15 6.51 -2.80
N SER A 582 -4.49 7.45 -2.11
CA SER A 582 -3.48 8.27 -2.78
C SER A 582 -2.29 7.35 -3.00
N ILE A 583 -2.06 6.89 -4.23
CA ILE A 583 -1.11 5.80 -4.46
C ILE A 583 0.32 6.35 -4.58
N SER A 584 1.03 6.41 -3.44
CA SER A 584 2.48 6.43 -3.44
C SER A 584 3.01 4.99 -3.61
N ILE A 585 3.17 4.53 -4.86
CA ILE A 585 3.90 3.26 -5.07
C ILE A 585 5.40 3.56 -4.87
N MET A 586 6.03 2.98 -3.85
CA MET A 586 7.48 2.75 -3.89
C MET A 586 7.82 2.12 -5.24
N SER A 587 8.76 2.71 -5.98
CA SER A 587 9.05 2.27 -7.35
C SER A 587 9.53 0.82 -7.40
N THR A 588 8.63 -0.08 -7.78
CA THR A 588 8.91 -1.47 -8.16
C THR A 588 9.62 -1.56 -9.52
N LYS A 589 9.75 -0.43 -10.23
CA LYS A 589 10.36 -0.32 -11.55
C LYS A 589 11.88 -0.27 -11.42
N HIS A 590 12.55 -1.20 -12.11
CA HIS A 590 13.99 -1.27 -12.26
C HIS A 590 14.33 -1.37 -13.76
N PHE A 591 15.46 -0.80 -14.19
CA PHE A 591 15.93 -0.96 -15.58
C PHE A 591 16.37 -2.41 -15.90
N PHE A 592 16.73 -3.18 -14.87
CA PHE A 592 16.99 -4.61 -14.96
C PHE A 592 15.84 -5.36 -14.26
N PRO A 593 15.14 -6.29 -14.93
CA PRO A 593 13.96 -6.94 -14.37
C PRO A 593 14.27 -8.02 -13.31
N ALA A 594 15.54 -8.42 -13.17
CA ALA A 594 16.03 -9.43 -12.22
C ALA A 594 17.50 -9.13 -11.84
N THR A 595 18.05 -9.84 -10.87
CA THR A 595 19.40 -9.59 -10.31
C THR A 595 20.55 -10.29 -11.07
N GLU A 596 20.22 -11.28 -11.89
CA GLU A 596 21.14 -12.19 -12.57
C GLU A 596 22.11 -11.43 -13.48
N GLY A 597 23.41 -11.55 -13.21
CA GLY A 597 24.47 -10.90 -13.98
C GLY A 597 24.66 -9.40 -13.69
N VAL A 598 23.65 -8.70 -13.16
CA VAL A 598 23.68 -7.25 -12.89
C VAL A 598 24.86 -6.85 -12.00
N VAL A 599 25.16 -7.65 -10.96
CA VAL A 599 26.33 -7.45 -10.10
C VAL A 599 27.63 -7.39 -10.90
N VAL A 600 27.84 -8.34 -11.83
CA VAL A 600 29.09 -8.41 -12.62
C VAL A 600 29.18 -7.21 -13.57
N LEU A 601 28.09 -6.84 -14.24
CA LEU A 601 28.02 -5.66 -15.11
C LEU A 601 28.37 -4.36 -14.35
N GLY A 602 27.92 -4.23 -13.10
CA GLY A 602 28.27 -3.11 -12.22
C GLY A 602 29.77 -3.05 -11.90
N LEU A 603 30.38 -4.20 -11.57
CA LEU A 603 31.81 -4.30 -11.30
C LEU A 603 32.66 -4.07 -12.57
N GLU A 604 32.22 -4.55 -13.73
CA GLU A 604 32.87 -4.30 -15.03
C GLU A 604 32.84 -2.79 -15.38
N SER A 605 31.71 -2.11 -15.15
CA SER A 605 31.61 -0.66 -15.31
C SER A 605 32.52 0.10 -14.34
N LEU A 606 32.62 -0.36 -13.08
CA LEU A 606 33.48 0.25 -12.08
C LEU A 606 34.98 0.11 -12.41
N VAL A 607 35.41 -1.06 -12.90
CA VAL A 607 36.81 -1.34 -13.23
C VAL A 607 37.22 -0.72 -14.56
N SER A 608 36.36 -0.75 -15.59
CA SER A 608 36.66 -0.14 -16.90
C SER A 608 36.92 1.38 -16.83
N ARG A 609 36.27 2.09 -15.89
CA ARG A 609 36.51 3.52 -15.64
C ARG A 609 37.65 3.83 -14.65
N ASN A 610 38.27 2.82 -14.03
CA ASN A 610 39.30 2.98 -13.00
C ASN A 610 40.53 2.12 -13.28
N SER A 611 41.50 2.68 -14.00
CA SER A 611 42.67 1.96 -14.55
C SER A 611 43.57 1.24 -13.52
N HIS A 612 43.47 1.57 -12.23
CA HIS A 612 44.21 0.90 -11.15
C HIS A 612 43.54 -0.39 -10.65
N LEU A 613 42.24 -0.56 -10.88
CA LEU A 613 41.47 -1.73 -10.43
C LEU A 613 41.59 -2.93 -11.40
N ALA A 614 41.27 -4.11 -10.90
CA ALA A 614 41.03 -5.33 -11.67
C ALA A 614 39.78 -6.05 -11.12
N LEU A 615 39.22 -6.96 -11.94
CA LEU A 615 38.05 -7.77 -11.60
C LEU A 615 38.35 -9.25 -11.87
N ASP A 616 38.28 -10.07 -10.84
CA ASP A 616 38.04 -11.51 -10.97
C ASP A 616 36.52 -11.71 -11.07
N ALA A 617 35.98 -11.73 -12.29
CA ALA A 617 34.54 -11.83 -12.49
C ALA A 617 33.93 -13.16 -11.98
N PRO A 618 34.56 -14.34 -12.18
CA PRO A 618 34.12 -15.59 -11.57
C PRO A 618 34.09 -15.60 -10.04
N ALA A 619 34.98 -14.86 -9.37
CA ALA A 619 34.96 -14.69 -7.90
C ALA A 619 34.18 -13.46 -7.43
N LYS A 620 33.78 -12.55 -8.33
CA LYS A 620 33.25 -11.20 -8.05
C LYS A 620 34.14 -10.38 -7.11
N VAL A 621 35.46 -10.47 -7.29
CA VAL A 621 36.44 -9.70 -6.50
C VAL A 621 36.96 -8.52 -7.31
N VAL A 622 36.84 -7.31 -6.74
CA VAL A 622 37.53 -6.11 -7.25
C VAL A 622 38.75 -5.85 -6.38
N TYR A 623 39.91 -5.60 -6.98
CA TYR A 623 41.18 -5.40 -6.26
C TYR A 623 42.07 -4.34 -6.92
N ASP A 624 42.89 -3.67 -6.10
CA ASP A 624 43.88 -2.69 -6.58
C ASP A 624 45.15 -3.41 -7.07
N LYS A 625 45.46 -3.30 -8.37
CA LYS A 625 46.68 -3.85 -8.98
C LYS A 625 47.97 -3.20 -8.46
N THR A 626 47.85 -2.10 -7.71
CA THR A 626 48.98 -1.33 -7.16
C THR A 626 49.14 -1.50 -5.65
N HIS A 627 48.40 -2.41 -5.01
CA HIS A 627 48.63 -2.79 -3.62
C HIS A 627 50.00 -3.49 -3.45
N SER A 628 50.68 -3.23 -2.33
CA SER A 628 52.04 -3.75 -2.07
C SER A 628 52.01 -4.79 -0.95
N PRO A 629 52.55 -6.01 -1.15
CA PRO A 629 52.57 -7.05 -0.10
C PRO A 629 53.32 -6.67 1.19
N SER A 630 54.20 -5.66 1.13
CA SER A 630 54.88 -5.09 2.30
C SER A 630 54.00 -4.20 3.18
N ARG A 631 52.68 -4.14 2.93
CA ARG A 631 51.68 -3.39 3.70
C ARG A 631 50.55 -4.31 4.16
N VAL A 632 49.75 -3.85 5.12
CA VAL A 632 48.61 -4.59 5.66
C VAL A 632 47.47 -4.60 4.65
N SER A 633 47.05 -5.76 4.16
CA SER A 633 45.93 -5.83 3.20
C SER A 633 44.60 -5.71 3.94
N VAL A 634 43.96 -4.54 3.82
CA VAL A 634 42.60 -4.32 4.32
C VAL A 634 41.61 -4.79 3.25
N ILE A 635 40.82 -5.81 3.55
CA ILE A 635 39.84 -6.41 2.63
C ILE A 635 38.45 -6.29 3.27
N SER A 636 37.44 -5.94 2.48
CA SER A 636 36.04 -5.93 2.93
C SER A 636 35.13 -6.61 1.90
N GLY A 637 33.83 -6.66 2.17
CA GLY A 637 32.85 -7.31 1.30
C GLY A 637 31.56 -7.65 2.03
N GLY A 638 30.59 -8.13 1.25
CA GLY A 638 29.23 -8.43 1.70
C GLY A 638 28.30 -8.69 0.51
N GLY A 639 26.99 -8.63 0.76
CA GLY A 639 26.01 -8.60 -0.33
C GLY A 639 26.24 -7.42 -1.29
N SER A 640 25.72 -7.55 -2.50
CA SER A 640 25.54 -6.40 -3.41
C SER A 640 24.19 -5.71 -3.14
N GLY A 641 23.99 -4.53 -3.71
CA GLY A 641 22.83 -3.66 -3.46
C GLY A 641 23.10 -2.53 -2.47
N HIS A 642 24.37 -2.31 -2.12
CA HIS A 642 24.85 -1.25 -1.22
C HIS A 642 25.83 -0.29 -1.92
N GLU A 643 25.96 -0.42 -3.25
CA GLU A 643 26.93 0.31 -4.05
C GLU A 643 26.77 1.84 -3.82
N PRO A 644 27.86 2.58 -3.54
CA PRO A 644 29.26 2.23 -3.84
C PRO A 644 29.96 1.26 -2.88
N ALA A 645 29.40 0.93 -1.70
CA ALA A 645 29.96 -0.12 -0.87
C ALA A 645 29.84 -1.50 -1.57
N TRP A 646 30.86 -2.36 -1.59
CA TRP A 646 32.22 -2.21 -1.03
C TRP A 646 33.25 -1.83 -2.10
N SER A 647 33.01 -2.18 -3.36
CA SER A 647 34.00 -2.08 -4.44
C SER A 647 34.39 -0.64 -4.81
N GLY A 648 33.53 0.35 -4.57
CA GLY A 648 33.84 1.77 -4.75
C GLY A 648 34.91 2.31 -3.80
N TYR A 649 35.25 1.55 -2.75
CA TYR A 649 36.27 1.86 -1.76
C TYR A 649 37.59 1.10 -1.93
N VAL A 650 37.77 0.40 -3.06
CA VAL A 650 39.05 -0.21 -3.44
C VAL A 650 39.97 0.84 -4.04
N GLY A 651 41.20 0.93 -3.51
CA GLY A 651 42.21 1.91 -3.89
C GLY A 651 43.18 2.21 -2.74
N ASP A 652 44.22 3.00 -3.03
CA ASP A 652 45.19 3.41 -2.03
C ASP A 652 44.57 4.25 -0.91
N GLY A 653 44.90 3.93 0.35
CA GLY A 653 44.34 4.62 1.51
C GLY A 653 42.96 4.11 1.94
N MET A 654 42.40 3.11 1.26
CA MET A 654 41.18 2.40 1.66
C MET A 654 41.36 0.88 1.52
N LEU A 655 40.50 0.18 0.75
CA LEU A 655 40.57 -1.27 0.60
C LEU A 655 41.62 -1.71 -0.43
N ALA A 656 42.36 -2.78 -0.11
CA ALA A 656 43.15 -3.53 -1.08
C ALA A 656 42.27 -4.33 -2.05
N ALA A 657 41.18 -4.91 -1.53
CA ALA A 657 40.18 -5.62 -2.32
C ALA A 657 38.78 -5.59 -1.66
N ALA A 658 37.76 -5.79 -2.48
CA ALA A 658 36.36 -5.94 -2.11
C ALA A 658 35.77 -7.23 -2.68
N VAL A 659 35.03 -7.97 -1.85
CA VAL A 659 34.40 -9.25 -2.20
C VAL A 659 32.89 -9.08 -2.28
N ASN A 660 32.30 -9.29 -3.45
CA ASN A 660 30.88 -9.02 -3.69
C ASN A 660 30.09 -10.33 -3.81
N GLY A 661 28.96 -10.44 -3.11
CA GLY A 661 28.13 -11.65 -3.07
C GLY A 661 27.07 -11.72 -4.18
N GLU A 662 25.86 -12.13 -3.80
CA GLU A 662 24.64 -11.78 -4.56
C GLU A 662 23.94 -10.61 -3.86
N VAL A 663 22.85 -10.10 -4.43
CA VAL A 663 22.10 -8.97 -3.84
C VAL A 663 21.56 -9.37 -2.46
N PHE A 664 22.00 -8.65 -1.43
CA PHE A 664 21.77 -8.90 0.00
C PHE A 664 22.14 -10.33 0.47
N ALA A 665 23.19 -10.93 -0.10
CA ALA A 665 23.68 -12.24 0.33
C ALA A 665 25.22 -12.31 0.37
N SER A 666 25.77 -12.66 1.54
CA SER A 666 27.22 -12.71 1.84
C SER A 666 28.04 -13.55 0.82
N PRO A 667 29.23 -13.06 0.39
CA PRO A 667 30.10 -13.80 -0.54
C PRO A 667 30.61 -15.10 0.08
N SER A 668 30.80 -16.13 -0.74
CA SER A 668 31.29 -17.41 -0.25
C SER A 668 32.74 -17.33 0.25
N ALA A 669 33.08 -18.17 1.23
CA ALA A 669 34.47 -18.34 1.70
C ALA A 669 35.47 -18.73 0.60
N LYS A 670 35.02 -19.17 -0.59
CA LYS A 670 35.89 -19.36 -1.77
C LYS A 670 36.29 -18.03 -2.40
N GLN A 671 35.33 -17.10 -2.56
CA GLN A 671 35.57 -15.78 -3.13
C GLN A 671 36.45 -14.92 -2.22
N ILE A 672 36.24 -15.02 -0.90
CA ILE A 672 37.05 -14.32 0.09
C ILE A 672 38.50 -14.83 0.08
N MET A 673 38.72 -16.14 -0.07
CA MET A 673 40.06 -16.69 -0.29
C MET A 673 40.69 -16.24 -1.60
N ALA A 674 39.90 -16.08 -2.69
CA ALA A 674 40.42 -15.53 -3.95
C ALA A 674 40.89 -14.07 -3.78
N ALA A 675 40.18 -13.24 -3.01
CA ALA A 675 40.64 -11.88 -2.70
C ALA A 675 41.96 -11.88 -1.90
N ILE A 676 42.10 -12.76 -0.91
CA ILE A 676 43.36 -12.98 -0.17
C ILE A 676 44.50 -13.44 -1.11
N GLU A 677 44.18 -14.21 -2.16
CA GLU A 677 45.15 -14.67 -3.17
C GLU A 677 45.51 -13.56 -4.19
N HIS A 678 44.62 -12.60 -4.46
CA HIS A 678 44.88 -11.43 -5.35
C HIS A 678 45.63 -10.28 -4.65
N VAL A 679 45.41 -10.07 -3.35
CA VAL A 679 46.14 -9.08 -2.53
C VAL A 679 46.79 -9.75 -1.29
N PRO A 680 47.89 -10.50 -1.49
CA PRO A 680 48.64 -11.10 -0.39
C PRO A 680 49.44 -10.05 0.39
N SER A 681 49.63 -10.29 1.69
CA SER A 681 50.46 -9.47 2.58
C SER A 681 51.49 -10.31 3.33
N GLU A 682 52.71 -9.77 3.45
CA GLU A 682 53.79 -10.28 4.30
C GLU A 682 53.65 -9.81 5.77
N VAL A 683 52.84 -8.76 6.02
CA VAL A 683 52.65 -8.12 7.33
C VAL A 683 51.37 -8.61 8.01
N GLY A 684 50.31 -8.84 7.23
CA GLY A 684 49.04 -9.43 7.65
C GLY A 684 47.82 -8.83 6.93
N ILE A 685 46.67 -9.48 7.10
CA ILE A 685 45.41 -9.15 6.42
C ILE A 685 44.33 -8.85 7.46
N ILE A 686 43.63 -7.72 7.30
CA ILE A 686 42.49 -7.34 8.12
C ILE A 686 41.22 -7.51 7.27
N LEU A 687 40.33 -8.40 7.72
CA LEU A 687 39.03 -8.64 7.11
C LEU A 687 37.99 -7.77 7.83
N CYS A 688 37.69 -6.60 7.25
CA CYS A 688 36.66 -5.69 7.73
C CYS A 688 35.28 -6.18 7.27
N ILE A 689 34.41 -6.60 8.19
CA ILE A 689 33.08 -7.14 7.86
C ILE A 689 31.97 -6.36 8.55
N THR A 690 30.85 -6.15 7.86
CA THR A 690 29.61 -5.76 8.53
C THR A 690 29.10 -6.91 9.40
N ASN A 691 28.53 -6.58 10.55
CA ASN A 691 28.21 -7.58 11.56
C ASN A 691 26.86 -8.29 11.33
N TYR A 692 26.76 -9.02 10.23
CA TYR A 692 25.64 -9.90 9.90
C TYR A 692 26.07 -11.37 9.98
N THR A 693 25.11 -12.28 10.18
CA THR A 693 25.41 -13.71 10.45
C THR A 693 26.09 -14.41 9.29
N GLY A 694 25.72 -14.10 8.04
CA GLY A 694 26.34 -14.67 6.84
C GLY A 694 27.82 -14.34 6.76
N ASP A 695 28.15 -13.07 6.87
CA ASP A 695 29.52 -12.56 6.75
C ASP A 695 30.41 -13.04 7.90
N ASN A 696 29.90 -13.04 9.14
CA ASN A 696 30.57 -13.65 10.29
C ASN A 696 30.99 -15.10 10.02
N LEU A 697 30.11 -15.92 9.44
CA LEU A 697 30.39 -17.33 9.13
C LEU A 697 31.33 -17.50 7.93
N HIS A 698 31.11 -16.74 6.86
CA HIS A 698 31.86 -16.88 5.60
C HIS A 698 33.28 -16.30 5.67
N PHE A 699 33.45 -15.10 6.23
CA PHE A 699 34.77 -14.53 6.50
C PHE A 699 35.46 -15.25 7.65
N GLY A 700 34.73 -15.75 8.65
CA GLY A 700 35.26 -16.65 9.69
C GLY A 700 35.93 -17.89 9.09
N LEU A 701 35.21 -18.59 8.20
CA LEU A 701 35.74 -19.76 7.49
C LEU A 701 36.89 -19.43 6.53
N ALA A 702 36.95 -18.21 5.98
CA ALA A 702 38.08 -17.75 5.17
C ALA A 702 39.33 -17.47 6.04
N ARG A 703 39.16 -16.78 7.18
CA ARG A 703 40.22 -16.55 8.17
C ARG A 703 40.86 -17.86 8.63
N GLU A 704 40.06 -18.85 9.07
CA GLU A 704 40.59 -20.16 9.49
C GLU A 704 41.37 -20.88 8.37
N LYS A 705 40.94 -20.74 7.10
CA LYS A 705 41.67 -21.30 5.94
C LYS A 705 42.97 -20.56 5.63
N ALA A 706 43.03 -19.25 5.87
CA ALA A 706 44.24 -18.44 5.67
C ALA A 706 45.25 -18.63 6.81
N LEU A 707 44.79 -18.69 8.06
CA LEU A 707 45.58 -19.10 9.23
C LEU A 707 46.17 -20.51 9.02
N GLY A 708 45.37 -21.46 8.52
CA GLY A 708 45.81 -22.81 8.16
C GLY A 708 46.83 -22.88 7.00
N ARG A 709 47.08 -21.77 6.30
CA ARG A 709 48.16 -21.61 5.30
C ARG A 709 49.36 -20.80 5.83
N GLY A 710 49.35 -20.38 7.10
CA GLY A 710 50.42 -19.62 7.75
C GLY A 710 50.34 -18.10 7.60
N GLY A 711 49.25 -17.54 7.05
CA GLY A 711 49.07 -16.09 6.96
C GLY A 711 48.56 -15.49 8.29
N ARG A 712 49.01 -14.27 8.64
CA ARG A 712 48.46 -13.49 9.75
C ARG A 712 47.15 -12.83 9.31
N VAL A 713 46.00 -13.30 9.78
CA VAL A 713 44.67 -12.79 9.36
C VAL A 713 43.74 -12.63 10.56
N GLU A 714 43.15 -11.43 10.73
CA GLU A 714 42.10 -11.20 11.73
C GLU A 714 40.87 -10.50 11.15
N ILE A 715 39.74 -10.62 11.86
CA ILE A 715 38.44 -10.05 11.48
C ILE A 715 38.12 -8.86 12.36
N LEU A 716 37.96 -7.69 11.74
CA LEU A 716 37.41 -6.50 12.38
C LEU A 716 35.91 -6.42 12.08
N ARG A 717 35.09 -6.48 13.12
CA ARG A 717 33.62 -6.36 13.01
C ARG A 717 33.23 -4.89 13.05
N MET A 718 32.48 -4.48 12.05
CA MET A 718 32.00 -3.13 11.84
C MET A 718 30.55 -3.06 12.33
N THR A 719 30.31 -2.25 13.37
CA THR A 719 29.21 -2.40 14.35
C THR A 719 28.69 -1.05 14.85
N ASP A 720 28.52 -0.05 14.00
CA ASP A 720 28.18 1.34 14.35
C ASP A 720 26.70 1.61 14.70
N ASP A 721 25.74 0.77 14.30
CA ASP A 721 24.30 1.01 14.49
C ASP A 721 23.86 1.06 15.96
N VAL A 722 23.29 2.19 16.40
CA VAL A 722 22.80 2.38 17.78
C VAL A 722 21.28 2.26 17.94
N ALA A 723 20.52 2.00 16.87
CA ALA A 723 19.07 1.79 17.01
C ALA A 723 18.76 0.63 17.98
N LEU A 724 19.52 -0.46 17.87
CA LEU A 724 19.41 -1.65 18.72
C LEU A 724 20.25 -1.48 20.00
N GLY A 725 19.60 -1.44 21.16
CA GLY A 725 20.27 -1.28 22.46
C GLY A 725 21.09 -2.51 22.88
N ARG A 726 22.00 -2.35 23.84
CA ARG A 726 22.88 -3.41 24.37
C ARG A 726 22.12 -4.69 24.73
N LYS A 727 20.97 -4.59 25.40
CA LYS A 727 20.13 -5.76 25.77
C LYS A 727 19.67 -6.57 24.56
N GLN A 728 19.29 -5.90 23.47
CA GLN A 728 18.81 -6.55 22.25
C GLN A 728 19.98 -7.13 21.44
N THR A 729 21.16 -6.53 21.56
CA THR A 729 22.38 -6.92 20.83
C THR A 729 23.29 -7.88 21.60
N GLU A 730 22.97 -8.25 22.86
CA GLU A 730 23.86 -9.00 23.78
C GLU A 730 24.54 -10.24 23.15
N ASN A 731 23.81 -10.99 22.32
CA ASN A 731 24.29 -12.24 21.71
C ASN A 731 24.81 -12.09 20.27
N LEU A 732 24.63 -10.92 19.63
CA LEU A 732 24.86 -10.72 18.19
C LEU A 732 25.72 -9.49 17.85
N GLY A 733 25.82 -8.50 18.72
CA GLY A 733 26.42 -7.18 18.46
C GLY A 733 25.49 -6.20 17.74
N ARG A 734 25.91 -4.93 17.64
CA ARG A 734 25.27 -3.89 16.80
C ARG A 734 25.37 -4.26 15.31
N ARG A 735 24.45 -3.78 14.47
CA ARG A 735 24.55 -3.90 12.99
C ARG A 735 25.67 -2.99 12.45
N GLY A 736 26.11 -3.27 11.22
CA GLY A 736 26.95 -2.36 10.44
C GLY A 736 26.12 -1.52 9.46
N LEU A 737 26.39 -0.21 9.44
CA LEU A 737 25.84 0.84 8.59
C LEU A 737 26.96 1.81 8.10
N ALA A 738 26.60 2.97 7.54
CA ALA A 738 27.51 3.84 6.77
C ALA A 738 28.67 4.49 7.56
N GLY A 739 28.60 4.56 8.90
CA GLY A 739 29.70 5.07 9.73
C GLY A 739 30.97 4.24 9.61
N ASN A 740 30.84 2.97 9.18
CA ASN A 740 31.94 2.06 8.91
C ASN A 740 32.88 2.53 7.78
N MET A 741 32.48 3.49 6.94
CA MET A 741 33.39 4.09 5.97
C MET A 741 34.56 4.83 6.63
N PHE A 742 34.39 5.34 7.86
CA PHE A 742 35.50 5.87 8.65
C PHE A 742 36.50 4.77 9.04
N VAL A 743 36.02 3.56 9.37
CA VAL A 743 36.89 2.41 9.66
C VAL A 743 37.73 2.07 8.43
N LEU A 744 37.10 1.98 7.26
CA LEU A 744 37.78 1.68 6.01
C LEU A 744 38.80 2.77 5.61
N LYS A 745 38.45 4.05 5.74
CA LYS A 745 39.37 5.16 5.41
C LYS A 745 40.56 5.21 6.37
N LEU A 746 40.33 5.20 7.69
CA LEU A 746 41.40 5.36 8.67
C LEU A 746 42.32 4.13 8.75
N CYS A 747 41.77 2.91 8.74
CA CYS A 747 42.57 1.69 8.70
C CYS A 747 43.34 1.54 7.37
N GLY A 748 42.68 1.82 6.23
CA GLY A 748 43.31 1.78 4.91
C GLY A 748 44.40 2.86 4.73
N SER A 749 44.20 4.04 5.29
CA SER A 749 45.18 5.14 5.23
C SER A 749 46.36 4.89 6.16
N ALA A 750 46.16 4.30 7.36
CA ALA A 750 47.25 3.85 8.21
C ALA A 750 48.10 2.76 7.53
N SER A 751 47.47 1.77 6.90
CA SER A 751 48.17 0.76 6.08
C SER A 751 48.94 1.39 4.92
N HIS A 752 48.35 2.36 4.20
CA HIS A 752 49.03 3.06 3.13
C HIS A 752 50.22 3.89 3.66
N ALA A 753 50.11 4.50 4.83
CA ALA A 753 51.20 5.19 5.51
C ALA A 753 52.31 4.24 6.01
N GLY A 754 52.14 2.91 5.87
CA GLY A 754 53.13 1.90 6.24
C GLY A 754 53.12 1.52 7.71
N TYR A 755 52.01 1.71 8.41
CA TYR A 755 51.85 1.33 9.82
C TYR A 755 51.80 -0.21 9.94
N ASP A 756 52.22 -0.73 11.10
CA ASP A 756 52.14 -2.17 11.37
C ASP A 756 50.69 -2.67 11.54
N PHE A 757 50.54 -4.00 11.48
CA PHE A 757 49.25 -4.68 11.57
C PHE A 757 48.47 -4.33 12.83
N ASP A 758 49.14 -4.32 13.99
CA ASP A 758 48.52 -4.13 15.29
C ASP A 758 48.03 -2.68 15.44
N THR A 759 48.80 -1.71 14.96
CA THR A 759 48.40 -0.30 14.93
C THR A 759 47.25 -0.06 13.95
N CYS A 760 47.27 -0.68 12.75
CA CYS A 760 46.15 -0.61 11.80
C CYS A 760 44.86 -1.18 12.40
N TYR A 761 44.94 -2.37 13.02
CA TYR A 761 43.80 -3.03 13.67
C TYR A 761 43.27 -2.20 14.84
N ASN A 762 44.15 -1.70 15.72
CA ASN A 762 43.76 -0.90 16.88
C ASN A 762 43.13 0.44 16.50
N ILE A 763 43.57 1.08 15.41
CA ILE A 763 42.89 2.26 14.84
C ILE A 763 41.50 1.87 14.35
N GLY A 764 41.37 0.82 13.53
CA GLY A 764 40.08 0.37 13.01
C GLY A 764 39.07 0.00 14.11
N GLN A 765 39.50 -0.74 15.13
CA GLN A 765 38.70 -1.06 16.32
C GLN A 765 38.31 0.20 17.09
N SER A 766 39.25 1.11 17.33
CA SER A 766 38.96 2.36 18.06
C SER A 766 38.00 3.29 17.31
N VAL A 767 38.00 3.27 15.98
CA VAL A 767 37.00 3.99 15.16
C VAL A 767 35.61 3.37 15.36
N ASN A 768 35.49 2.05 15.24
CA ASN A 768 34.25 1.32 15.48
C ASN A 768 33.67 1.56 16.89
N ASP A 769 34.55 1.61 17.89
CA ASP A 769 34.19 1.78 19.31
C ASP A 769 33.86 3.24 19.67
N ASN A 770 34.15 4.20 18.77
CA ASN A 770 33.85 5.63 18.92
C ASN A 770 32.89 6.17 17.83
N CYS A 771 32.22 5.27 17.10
CA CYS A 771 31.22 5.62 16.08
C CYS A 771 29.80 5.17 16.49
N VAL A 772 28.82 6.01 16.14
CA VAL A 772 27.39 5.78 16.31
C VAL A 772 26.64 6.19 15.05
N THR A 773 25.74 5.33 14.58
CA THR A 773 24.92 5.56 13.37
C THR A 773 23.46 5.20 13.64
N VAL A 774 22.53 5.96 13.06
CA VAL A 774 21.11 5.61 13.05
C VAL A 774 20.49 5.89 11.68
N GLY A 775 19.77 4.90 11.15
CA GLY A 775 19.02 4.99 9.90
C GLY A 775 17.57 5.44 10.10
N SER A 776 16.98 6.03 9.06
CA SER A 776 15.57 6.40 8.97
C SER A 776 15.09 6.21 7.53
N SER A 777 13.90 5.65 7.31
CA SER A 777 13.36 5.45 5.95
C SER A 777 11.85 5.72 5.87
N LEU A 778 11.40 6.19 4.71
CA LEU A 778 9.98 6.38 4.40
C LEU A 778 9.35 5.08 3.89
N ASP A 779 10.11 4.26 3.17
CA ASP A 779 9.74 2.89 2.81
C ASP A 779 10.97 1.96 2.76
N HIS A 780 10.73 0.67 2.55
CA HIS A 780 11.75 -0.32 2.21
C HIS A 780 12.35 -0.09 0.81
N CYS A 781 13.36 -0.88 0.43
CA CYS A 781 13.81 -0.98 -0.97
C CYS A 781 13.07 -2.07 -1.74
N HIS A 782 13.04 -1.93 -3.06
CA HIS A 782 12.60 -2.98 -3.97
C HIS A 782 13.80 -3.68 -4.60
N ILE A 783 13.81 -5.01 -4.55
CA ILE A 783 14.89 -5.83 -5.16
C ILE A 783 14.44 -6.29 -6.55
N PRO A 784 15.26 -6.12 -7.61
CA PRO A 784 14.93 -6.61 -8.95
C PRO A 784 14.47 -8.06 -8.96
N GLY A 785 13.39 -8.36 -9.69
CA GLY A 785 12.84 -9.71 -9.83
C GLY A 785 12.09 -10.28 -8.62
N ARG A 786 11.94 -9.54 -7.50
CA ARG A 786 11.10 -9.98 -6.37
C ARG A 786 9.68 -9.41 -6.51
N GLU A 787 8.69 -10.28 -6.47
CA GLU A 787 7.27 -9.89 -6.57
C GLU A 787 6.70 -9.41 -5.22
N HIS A 788 7.24 -9.92 -4.11
CA HIS A 788 6.84 -9.58 -2.75
C HIS A 788 7.77 -8.54 -2.15
N HIS A 789 7.19 -7.44 -1.68
CA HIS A 789 7.80 -6.42 -0.84
C HIS A 789 6.79 -6.03 0.25
N ARG A 790 7.30 -5.53 1.39
CA ARG A 790 6.51 -4.80 2.38
C ARG A 790 6.57 -3.33 2.00
N SER A 791 5.45 -2.62 2.08
CA SER A 791 5.42 -1.16 2.10
C SER A 791 5.09 -0.63 3.50
N ILE A 792 5.55 0.58 3.78
CA ILE A 792 5.22 1.37 4.98
C ILE A 792 4.05 2.34 4.63
N PRO A 793 3.15 2.68 5.57
CA PRO A 793 2.01 3.58 5.29
C PRO A 793 2.43 5.03 4.98
N ASP A 794 1.63 5.75 4.18
CA ASP A 794 1.95 7.09 3.66
C ASP A 794 2.22 8.17 4.73
N ASP A 795 1.68 8.02 5.94
CA ASP A 795 1.86 8.94 7.07
C ASP A 795 2.93 8.48 8.08
N THR A 796 3.60 7.37 7.79
CA THR A 796 4.49 6.66 8.71
C THR A 796 5.94 6.76 8.24
N TYR A 797 6.88 6.91 9.18
CA TYR A 797 8.30 6.68 8.89
C TYR A 797 8.90 5.62 9.82
N VAL A 798 9.98 4.98 9.39
CA VAL A 798 10.67 3.95 10.16
C VAL A 798 11.99 4.47 10.70
N LEU A 799 12.06 4.59 12.02
CA LEU A 799 13.28 4.91 12.76
C LEU A 799 14.07 3.62 13.04
N GLY A 800 15.38 3.65 12.78
CA GLY A 800 16.29 2.52 13.01
C GLY A 800 16.24 1.42 11.94
N MET A 801 15.83 1.72 10.70
CA MET A 801 15.87 0.74 9.60
C MET A 801 17.32 0.32 9.27
N GLY A 802 17.51 -0.95 8.90
CA GLY A 802 18.77 -1.48 8.38
C GLY A 802 18.90 -1.39 6.86
N ILE A 803 19.98 -1.94 6.29
CA ILE A 803 20.30 -1.85 4.86
C ILE A 803 19.75 -3.00 4.00
N HIS A 804 19.13 -4.03 4.58
CA HIS A 804 18.59 -5.20 3.85
C HIS A 804 17.07 -5.39 3.98
N ASN A 805 16.31 -4.32 4.22
CA ASN A 805 14.88 -4.35 4.60
C ASN A 805 14.59 -5.07 5.92
N GLU A 806 15.53 -5.09 6.88
CA GLU A 806 15.22 -5.53 8.23
C GLU A 806 14.17 -4.60 8.86
N PRO A 807 13.30 -5.11 9.76
CA PRO A 807 12.45 -4.26 10.58
C PRO A 807 13.27 -3.17 11.28
N GLY A 808 12.73 -1.95 11.29
CA GLY A 808 13.29 -0.87 12.09
C GLY A 808 13.00 -1.05 13.58
N LEU A 809 13.46 -0.09 14.37
CA LEU A 809 13.15 -0.05 15.80
C LEU A 809 11.70 0.36 16.04
N HIS A 810 11.24 1.41 15.35
CA HIS A 810 9.89 1.96 15.48
C HIS A 810 9.32 2.38 14.13
N GLU A 811 8.09 1.99 13.85
CA GLU A 811 7.20 2.62 12.86
C GLU A 811 6.44 3.74 13.59
N ILE A 812 6.59 4.98 13.14
CA ILE A 812 6.11 6.18 13.84
C ILE A 812 5.16 6.95 12.93
N ALA A 813 3.93 7.14 13.41
CA ALA A 813 2.84 7.83 12.73
C ALA A 813 2.07 8.75 13.71
N PRO A 814 1.52 9.89 13.26
CA PRO A 814 1.79 10.52 11.96
C PRO A 814 3.21 11.08 11.90
N MET A 815 3.72 11.30 10.68
CA MET A 815 5.07 11.81 10.46
C MET A 815 5.27 13.18 11.16
N PRO A 816 6.25 13.31 12.06
CA PRO A 816 6.51 14.56 12.78
C PRO A 816 7.28 15.56 11.90
N LYS A 817 7.53 16.77 12.42
CA LYS A 817 8.38 17.74 11.72
C LYS A 817 9.80 17.18 11.60
N VAL A 818 10.49 17.56 10.52
CA VAL A 818 11.87 17.11 10.25
C VAL A 818 12.83 17.48 11.38
N ASP A 819 12.68 18.65 12.01
CA ASP A 819 13.47 19.02 13.19
C ASP A 819 13.28 18.05 14.37
N ASP A 820 12.06 17.56 14.59
CA ASP A 820 11.71 16.64 15.69
C ASP A 820 12.22 15.21 15.40
N LEU A 821 12.03 14.73 14.17
CA LEU A 821 12.58 13.45 13.67
C LEU A 821 14.10 13.40 13.85
N VAL A 822 14.79 14.48 13.47
CA VAL A 822 16.24 14.63 13.63
C VAL A 822 16.63 14.72 15.11
N ALA A 823 15.86 15.42 15.94
CA ALA A 823 16.12 15.50 17.38
C ALA A 823 15.99 14.12 18.04
N ASP A 824 15.04 13.28 17.63
CA ASP A 824 14.93 11.90 18.10
C ASP A 824 16.12 11.05 17.65
N MET A 825 16.47 11.05 16.35
CA MET A 825 17.67 10.35 15.85
C MET A 825 18.93 10.74 16.64
N LEU A 826 19.11 12.02 16.98
CA LEU A 826 20.26 12.48 17.77
C LEU A 826 20.23 11.99 19.23
N LYS A 827 19.05 11.80 19.86
CA LYS A 827 18.95 11.19 21.21
C LYS A 827 19.50 9.76 21.21
N TYR A 828 19.15 8.96 20.20
CA TYR A 828 19.66 7.59 20.06
C TYR A 828 21.20 7.51 19.96
N CYS A 829 21.84 8.56 19.42
CA CYS A 829 23.30 8.66 19.31
C CYS A 829 24.01 9.30 20.52
N LEU A 830 23.36 10.23 21.23
CA LEU A 830 24.03 11.17 22.14
C LEU A 830 23.51 11.22 23.58
N ASP A 831 22.31 10.68 23.88
CA ASP A 831 21.72 10.83 25.21
C ASP A 831 22.47 9.99 26.28
N PRO A 832 23.17 10.62 27.25
CA PRO A 832 23.90 9.88 28.28
C PRO A 832 22.96 9.24 29.31
N SER A 833 21.65 9.49 29.26
CA SER A 833 20.65 8.88 30.14
C SER A 833 20.18 7.51 29.65
N ASP A 834 20.14 7.25 28.33
CA ASP A 834 19.89 5.89 27.79
C ASP A 834 21.12 5.01 28.02
N LYS A 835 21.16 4.33 29.16
CA LYS A 835 22.24 3.39 29.51
C LYS A 835 22.27 2.13 28.63
N ASP A 836 21.24 1.88 27.82
CA ASP A 836 21.22 0.80 26.84
C ASP A 836 21.92 1.24 25.53
N ARG A 837 21.81 2.52 25.14
CA ARG A 837 22.30 3.05 23.84
C ARG A 837 23.40 4.11 23.87
N ALA A 838 23.79 4.64 25.02
CA ALA A 838 24.95 5.53 25.14
C ALA A 838 26.25 4.73 24.90
N PHE A 839 26.53 4.37 23.65
CA PHE A 839 27.67 3.53 23.24
C PHE A 839 28.99 4.28 23.30
N VAL A 840 28.96 5.60 23.05
CA VAL A 840 30.14 6.48 22.99
C VAL A 840 29.96 7.65 23.97
N ASP A 841 31.03 8.01 24.68
CA ASP A 841 31.10 9.13 25.64
C ASP A 841 31.57 10.40 24.91
N PHE A 842 30.64 11.26 24.52
CA PHE A 842 30.88 12.54 23.83
C PHE A 842 31.02 13.70 24.83
N LYS A 843 32.09 14.50 24.69
CA LYS A 843 32.40 15.64 25.58
C LYS A 843 32.33 16.98 24.83
N PRO A 844 32.09 18.11 25.53
CA PRO A 844 31.95 19.42 24.88
C PRO A 844 33.14 19.82 24.01
N ASP A 845 34.35 19.40 24.37
CA ASP A 845 35.61 19.69 23.66
C ASP A 845 36.07 18.55 22.73
N ASP A 846 35.24 17.52 22.49
CA ASP A 846 35.59 16.41 21.60
C ASP A 846 35.45 16.80 20.12
N ILE A 847 36.43 16.39 19.30
CA ILE A 847 36.41 16.59 17.85
C ILE A 847 35.50 15.53 17.22
N VAL A 848 34.31 15.98 16.78
CA VAL A 848 33.28 15.13 16.16
C VAL A 848 33.24 15.33 14.65
N LEU A 849 33.06 14.24 13.90
CA LEU A 849 32.77 14.26 12.46
C LEU A 849 31.32 13.84 12.21
N LEU A 850 30.72 14.37 11.15
CA LEU A 850 29.37 14.02 10.68
C LEU A 850 29.44 13.36 9.30
N LEU A 851 28.72 12.25 9.12
CA LEU A 851 28.45 11.64 7.82
C LEU A 851 26.93 11.46 7.66
N ILE A 852 26.40 11.95 6.54
CA ILE A 852 25.01 11.85 6.11
C ILE A 852 24.98 10.98 4.86
N ASN A 853 24.34 9.83 4.97
CA ASN A 853 24.28 8.80 3.93
C ASN A 853 22.87 8.68 3.36
N ASN A 854 22.75 8.63 2.03
CA ASN A 854 21.52 8.33 1.31
C ASN A 854 21.44 6.82 1.00
N PHE A 855 20.31 6.17 1.31
CA PHE A 855 20.07 4.77 0.97
C PHE A 855 19.78 4.53 -0.52
N GLY A 856 19.71 5.59 -1.34
CA GLY A 856 19.65 5.54 -2.81
C GLY A 856 18.34 6.06 -3.40
N GLY A 857 17.27 6.14 -2.61
CA GLY A 857 15.95 6.64 -3.04
C GLY A 857 15.64 8.11 -2.69
N MET A 858 16.39 8.77 -1.79
CA MET A 858 16.16 10.18 -1.43
C MET A 858 16.71 11.12 -2.52
N SER A 859 16.08 12.29 -2.71
CA SER A 859 16.68 13.33 -3.56
C SER A 859 17.87 14.02 -2.87
N ASN A 860 18.84 14.49 -3.67
CA ASN A 860 19.96 15.27 -3.15
C ASN A 860 19.51 16.62 -2.54
N PHE A 861 18.36 17.16 -2.98
CA PHE A 861 17.78 18.38 -2.43
C PHE A 861 17.34 18.18 -0.97
N GLU A 862 16.60 17.11 -0.70
CA GLU A 862 16.20 16.74 0.66
C GLU A 862 17.42 16.37 1.51
N LEU A 863 18.39 15.66 0.95
CA LEU A 863 19.60 15.22 1.66
C LEU A 863 20.41 16.40 2.21
N GLU A 864 20.62 17.48 1.43
CA GLU A 864 21.32 18.68 1.90
C GLU A 864 20.50 19.52 2.90
N ALA A 865 19.16 19.51 2.77
CA ALA A 865 18.26 20.11 3.75
C ALA A 865 18.27 19.35 5.09
N LEU A 866 18.38 18.01 5.04
CA LEU A 866 18.57 17.15 6.19
C LEU A 866 19.94 17.38 6.85
N THR A 867 21.04 17.42 6.07
CA THR A 867 22.39 17.77 6.58
C THR A 867 22.38 19.11 7.32
N SER A 868 21.78 20.13 6.71
CA SER A 868 21.64 21.47 7.33
C SER A 868 20.81 21.45 8.61
N THR A 869 19.82 20.57 8.70
CA THR A 869 18.95 20.41 9.88
C THR A 869 19.63 19.63 11.01
N VAL A 870 20.35 18.54 10.69
CA VAL A 870 21.21 17.80 11.64
C VAL A 870 22.24 18.74 12.25
N ARG A 871 22.93 19.56 11.43
CA ARG A 871 23.91 20.55 11.91
C ARG A 871 23.29 21.60 12.83
N ARG A 872 22.09 22.12 12.49
CA ARG A 872 21.34 23.06 13.37
C ARG A 872 21.05 22.43 14.74
N ASN A 873 20.53 21.20 14.77
CA ASN A 873 20.13 20.55 16.02
C ASN A 873 21.32 20.06 16.86
N LEU A 874 22.41 19.59 16.24
CA LEU A 874 23.69 19.31 16.93
C LEU A 874 24.22 20.55 17.68
N ASN A 875 24.29 21.69 17.01
CA ASN A 875 24.78 22.92 17.62
C ASN A 875 23.80 23.51 18.66
N LYS A 876 22.50 23.50 18.35
CA LYS A 876 21.42 24.02 19.20
C LYS A 876 21.30 23.25 20.51
N ASP A 877 21.16 21.93 20.44
CA ASP A 877 20.75 21.11 21.59
C ASP A 877 21.95 20.43 22.28
N TRP A 878 22.95 19.97 21.51
CA TRP A 878 24.09 19.20 22.02
C TRP A 878 25.41 19.99 22.13
N LYS A 879 25.44 21.22 21.57
CA LYS A 879 26.62 22.11 21.46
C LYS A 879 27.76 21.55 20.60
N ILE A 880 27.52 20.46 19.87
CA ILE A 880 28.48 19.86 18.94
C ILE A 880 28.45 20.64 17.62
N THR A 881 29.64 20.96 17.10
CA THR A 881 29.81 21.49 15.74
C THR A 881 30.77 20.57 14.99
N PRO A 882 30.33 19.86 13.94
CA PRO A 882 31.21 18.92 13.23
C PRO A 882 32.45 19.59 12.63
N THR A 883 33.60 18.94 12.76
CA THR A 883 34.88 19.41 12.19
C THR A 883 35.05 18.96 10.73
N ARG A 884 34.28 17.96 10.29
CA ARG A 884 34.15 17.47 8.91
C ARG A 884 32.70 17.02 8.69
N GLU A 885 32.14 17.28 7.52
CA GLU A 885 30.77 16.95 7.12
C GLU A 885 30.78 16.21 5.76
N TYR A 886 30.19 15.01 5.72
CA TYR A 886 30.25 14.12 4.55
C TYR A 886 28.84 13.75 4.07
N THR A 887 28.32 14.41 3.03
CA THR A 887 26.99 14.15 2.45
C THR A 887 27.13 13.40 1.10
N SER A 888 26.59 12.18 0.98
CA SER A 888 26.58 11.39 -0.28
C SER A 888 25.73 10.11 -0.15
N CYS A 889 25.59 9.34 -1.23
CA CYS A 889 25.45 7.89 -1.11
C CYS A 889 26.81 7.28 -0.73
N PHE A 890 26.89 6.58 0.40
CA PHE A 890 28.09 5.86 0.88
C PHE A 890 27.83 4.35 0.98
N GLU A 891 26.72 3.97 1.60
CA GLU A 891 26.25 2.60 1.70
C GLU A 891 24.74 2.61 1.45
N THR A 892 24.33 2.12 0.28
CA THR A 892 22.92 2.20 -0.15
C THR A 892 22.10 1.00 0.33
N SER A 893 20.79 1.05 0.10
CA SER A 893 19.89 -0.09 0.09
C SER A 893 19.07 -0.01 -1.19
N LEU A 894 19.73 -0.28 -2.33
CA LEU A 894 19.20 -0.16 -3.70
C LEU A 894 18.50 1.18 -3.98
N ASN A 895 17.17 1.24 -3.77
CA ASN A 895 16.31 2.38 -4.02
C ASN A 895 15.43 2.77 -2.81
N ALA A 896 15.78 2.36 -1.58
CA ALA A 896 15.05 2.76 -0.38
C ALA A 896 15.01 4.29 -0.25
N PRO A 897 13.83 4.92 -0.08
CA PRO A 897 13.69 6.34 0.21
C PRO A 897 14.01 6.59 1.69
N GLY A 898 15.30 6.48 2.03
CA GLY A 898 15.82 6.61 3.38
C GLY A 898 17.26 7.09 3.43
N TRP A 899 17.71 7.35 4.66
CA TRP A 899 19.00 7.95 4.95
C TRP A 899 19.50 7.55 6.33
N SER A 900 20.78 7.78 6.62
CA SER A 900 21.34 7.61 7.98
C SER A 900 22.31 8.72 8.35
N LEU A 901 22.31 9.13 9.61
CA LEU A 901 23.35 9.98 10.19
C LEU A 901 24.33 9.15 11.00
N SER A 902 25.62 9.46 10.86
CA SER A 902 26.72 8.83 11.59
C SER A 902 27.58 9.91 12.25
N LEU A 903 27.95 9.70 13.51
CA LEU A 903 28.85 10.57 14.28
C LEU A 903 30.09 9.77 14.69
N LEU A 904 31.28 10.38 14.55
CA LEU A 904 32.55 9.80 14.99
C LEU A 904 33.24 10.72 16.01
N ASN A 905 33.60 10.19 17.18
CA ASN A 905 34.38 10.90 18.19
C ASN A 905 35.89 10.67 17.99
N VAL A 906 36.59 11.59 17.32
CA VAL A 906 38.03 11.46 17.01
C VAL A 906 38.89 11.62 18.26
N SER A 907 38.49 12.49 19.20
CA SER A 907 39.14 12.61 20.51
C SER A 907 38.99 11.31 21.34
N GLY A 908 37.93 10.53 21.11
CA GLY A 908 37.75 9.19 21.65
C GLY A 908 38.78 8.18 21.12
N ILE A 909 39.09 8.24 19.82
CA ILE A 909 40.14 7.42 19.20
C ILE A 909 41.51 7.78 19.78
N GLU A 910 41.86 9.06 19.89
CA GLU A 910 43.12 9.51 20.51
C GLU A 910 43.24 9.00 21.96
N ARG A 911 42.16 9.05 22.74
CA ARG A 911 42.12 8.49 24.10
C ARG A 911 42.43 6.99 24.13
N ALA A 912 42.00 6.21 23.13
CA ALA A 912 42.24 4.78 23.02
C ALA A 912 43.65 4.45 22.49
N THR A 913 44.00 4.95 21.29
CA THR A 913 45.21 4.56 20.54
C THR A 913 46.46 5.35 20.90
N LYS A 914 46.32 6.54 21.49
CA LYS A 914 47.36 7.58 21.62
C LYS A 914 47.85 8.18 20.30
N THR A 915 47.18 7.90 19.18
CA THR A 915 47.38 8.60 17.90
C THR A 915 46.78 10.00 18.00
N PRO A 916 47.55 11.10 17.81
CA PRO A 916 47.01 12.45 17.96
C PRO A 916 45.86 12.76 17.00
N VAL A 917 44.87 13.56 17.44
CA VAL A 917 43.72 13.95 16.60
C VAL A 917 44.17 14.59 15.28
N SER A 918 45.24 15.39 15.27
CA SER A 918 45.81 15.97 14.05
C SER A 918 46.28 14.92 13.04
N GLN A 919 46.88 13.82 13.52
CA GLN A 919 47.34 12.71 12.68
C GLN A 919 46.17 11.83 12.21
N LEU A 920 45.13 11.66 13.03
CA LEU A 920 43.89 11.00 12.62
C LEU A 920 43.15 11.79 11.53
N LEU A 921 43.10 13.12 11.63
CA LEU A 921 42.56 13.99 10.59
C LEU A 921 43.44 13.99 9.32
N GLU A 922 44.77 13.97 9.44
CA GLU A 922 45.69 13.81 8.30
C GLU A 922 45.45 12.48 7.56
N LEU A 923 45.27 11.37 8.28
CA LEU A 923 44.92 10.09 7.70
C LEU A 923 43.54 10.13 7.02
N LEU A 924 42.55 10.80 7.62
CA LEU A 924 41.21 10.96 7.03
C LEU A 924 41.25 11.78 5.73
N ASP A 925 41.86 12.97 5.79
CA ASP A 925 41.94 13.95 4.68
C ASP A 925 42.98 13.56 3.60
N SER A 926 43.75 12.48 3.82
CA SER A 926 44.73 11.98 2.83
C SER A 926 44.07 11.54 1.52
N ASP A 927 44.70 11.92 0.40
CA ASP A 927 44.26 11.62 -0.96
C ASP A 927 44.18 10.11 -1.23
N THR A 928 43.16 9.69 -1.97
CA THR A 928 42.92 8.30 -2.40
C THR A 928 42.49 8.23 -3.86
N ARG A 929 42.77 7.10 -4.54
CA ARG A 929 42.21 6.73 -5.85
C ARG A 929 40.90 5.95 -5.73
N ALA A 930 40.46 5.58 -4.52
CA ALA A 930 39.19 4.91 -4.28
C ALA A 930 38.02 5.75 -4.85
N PRO A 931 37.30 5.27 -5.88
CA PRO A 931 36.46 6.13 -6.72
C PRO A 931 35.16 6.64 -6.08
N ALA A 932 34.83 6.21 -4.86
CA ALA A 932 33.66 6.64 -4.12
C ALA A 932 33.95 7.43 -2.82
N TRP A 933 35.22 7.67 -2.48
CA TRP A 933 35.55 8.55 -1.34
C TRP A 933 35.59 10.02 -1.80
N PRO A 934 34.80 10.92 -1.17
CA PRO A 934 34.66 12.28 -1.65
C PRO A 934 35.92 13.12 -1.40
N LYS A 935 36.38 13.83 -2.43
CA LYS A 935 37.57 14.68 -2.39
C LYS A 935 37.26 16.06 -1.80
N ASN A 936 36.87 16.05 -0.53
CA ASN A 936 36.45 17.25 0.19
C ASN A 936 37.68 18.12 0.51
N GLY A 937 37.68 19.36 -0.02
CA GLY A 937 38.81 20.27 0.02
C GLY A 937 39.04 20.96 1.37
N TYR A 938 39.22 20.20 2.44
CA TYR A 938 39.36 20.66 3.84
C TYR A 938 40.66 21.45 4.18
N ARG A 939 41.23 22.14 3.19
CA ARG A 939 42.39 23.03 3.34
C ARG A 939 41.87 24.47 3.45
N GLU A 940 42.53 25.33 4.23
CA GLU A 940 42.06 26.70 4.46
C GLU A 940 41.88 27.50 3.14
N ALA A 941 40.68 28.03 2.92
CA ALA A 941 40.37 28.96 1.85
C ALA A 941 40.36 30.40 2.38
N LYS A 942 40.79 31.36 1.54
CA LYS A 942 40.71 32.80 1.87
C LYS A 942 39.42 33.38 1.31
N GLU A 943 38.53 33.86 2.19
CA GLU A 943 37.28 34.50 1.81
C GLU A 943 37.50 35.77 0.97
N ALA A 944 36.60 35.99 0.01
CA ALA A 944 36.50 37.23 -0.74
C ALA A 944 35.42 38.14 -0.13
N LYS A 945 35.77 39.39 0.18
CA LYS A 945 34.81 40.35 0.75
C LYS A 945 33.80 40.78 -0.31
N GLN A 946 32.51 40.54 -0.07
CA GLN A 946 31.43 41.11 -0.87
C GLN A 946 31.35 42.64 -0.69
N SER A 947 31.03 43.35 -1.77
CA SER A 947 30.86 44.81 -1.79
C SER A 947 29.40 45.20 -1.68
N ALA A 948 29.01 45.86 -0.60
CA ALA A 948 27.67 46.43 -0.43
C ALA A 948 27.50 47.66 -1.37
N GLN A 949 26.82 47.46 -2.52
CA GLN A 949 26.68 48.49 -3.55
C GLN A 949 25.39 48.35 -4.39
N THR A 950 24.25 48.10 -3.74
CA THR A 950 22.92 47.94 -4.39
C THR A 950 21.97 49.12 -4.17
N ASP A 951 22.02 49.77 -3.01
CA ASP A 951 20.89 50.55 -2.45
C ASP A 951 20.80 52.00 -2.99
N LYS A 952 21.03 52.22 -4.29
CA LYS A 952 21.24 53.59 -4.84
C LYS A 952 20.52 53.95 -6.15
N LEU A 953 19.52 53.17 -6.58
CA LEU A 953 18.76 53.46 -7.82
C LEU A 953 17.26 53.75 -7.61
N ALA A 954 16.66 53.35 -6.48
CA ALA A 954 15.22 53.55 -6.20
C ALA A 954 14.89 54.98 -5.70
N GLY A 955 15.14 56.00 -6.53
CA GLY A 955 15.14 57.40 -6.06
C GLY A 955 14.75 58.48 -7.08
N ALA A 956 13.82 58.19 -8.01
CA ALA A 956 13.36 59.16 -9.01
C ALA A 956 11.83 59.17 -9.20
N ASP A 957 11.26 60.37 -9.32
CA ASP A 957 9.94 60.70 -9.88
C ASP A 957 8.69 60.01 -9.29
N ALA A 958 8.47 60.23 -7.99
CA ALA A 958 7.14 60.12 -7.37
C ALA A 958 6.19 61.25 -7.84
N ALA A 959 5.77 61.22 -9.10
CA ALA A 959 4.75 62.12 -9.63
C ALA A 959 3.37 61.80 -9.01
N ALA A 960 2.63 62.82 -8.59
CA ALA A 960 1.31 62.65 -7.97
C ALA A 960 0.28 62.13 -8.99
N GLY A 961 0.07 60.81 -9.00
CA GLY A 961 -0.81 60.12 -9.93
C GLY A 961 -2.31 60.42 -9.72
N PRO A 962 -3.16 59.99 -10.67
CA PRO A 962 -4.61 60.11 -10.53
C PRO A 962 -5.11 59.38 -9.28
N LYS A 963 -6.08 59.98 -8.59
CA LYS A 963 -6.75 59.33 -7.47
C LYS A 963 -7.92 58.48 -7.94
N VAL A 964 -8.00 57.26 -7.41
CA VAL A 964 -9.12 56.32 -7.52
C VAL A 964 -9.84 56.21 -6.17
N ASP A 965 -11.07 55.67 -6.17
CA ASP A 965 -11.78 55.40 -4.92
C ASP A 965 -11.13 54.20 -4.18
N PRO A 966 -10.65 54.37 -2.93
CA PRO A 966 -9.98 53.31 -2.17
C PRO A 966 -10.81 52.04 -2.03
N ALA A 967 -12.09 52.18 -1.66
CA ALA A 967 -12.95 51.05 -1.34
C ALA A 967 -13.29 50.22 -2.59
N THR A 968 -13.67 50.89 -3.68
CA THR A 968 -13.94 50.24 -4.98
C THR A 968 -12.68 49.53 -5.51
N THR A 969 -11.51 50.17 -5.40
CA THR A 969 -10.24 49.60 -5.89
C THR A 969 -9.84 48.36 -5.09
N GLU A 970 -9.96 48.41 -3.76
CA GLU A 970 -9.69 47.25 -2.90
C GLU A 970 -10.68 46.11 -3.16
N ILE A 971 -11.98 46.39 -3.26
CA ILE A 971 -13.02 45.38 -3.54
C ILE A 971 -12.79 44.73 -4.91
N ALA A 972 -12.39 45.50 -5.93
CA ALA A 972 -12.10 44.98 -7.26
C ALA A 972 -10.85 44.08 -7.27
N LEU A 973 -9.73 44.52 -6.69
CA LEU A 973 -8.51 43.71 -6.61
C LEU A 973 -8.71 42.46 -5.76
N ARG A 974 -9.37 42.58 -4.60
CA ARG A 974 -9.66 41.43 -3.71
C ARG A 974 -10.53 40.40 -4.42
N LYS A 975 -11.60 40.79 -5.11
CA LYS A 975 -12.43 39.86 -5.92
C LYS A 975 -11.68 39.25 -7.11
N ALA A 976 -10.73 39.97 -7.72
CA ALA A 976 -9.87 39.42 -8.77
C ALA A 976 -8.99 38.28 -8.21
N CYS A 977 -8.35 38.52 -7.07
CA CYS A 977 -7.55 37.53 -6.34
C CYS A 977 -8.38 36.35 -5.85
N ASP A 978 -9.51 36.58 -5.18
CA ASP A 978 -10.39 35.53 -4.67
C ASP A 978 -10.94 34.62 -5.80
N ALA A 979 -11.30 35.21 -6.95
CA ALA A 979 -11.78 34.47 -8.11
C ALA A 979 -10.69 33.59 -8.74
N ALA A 980 -9.46 34.10 -8.81
CA ALA A 980 -8.32 33.39 -9.36
C ALA A 980 -7.83 32.26 -8.42
N ILE A 981 -7.73 32.52 -7.12
CA ILE A 981 -7.41 31.49 -6.10
C ILE A 981 -8.46 30.38 -6.11
N LYS A 982 -9.75 30.72 -6.20
CA LYS A 982 -10.84 29.73 -6.29
C LYS A 982 -10.77 28.85 -7.55
N ALA A 983 -10.12 29.32 -8.61
CA ALA A 983 -9.99 28.59 -9.87
C ALA A 983 -8.72 27.72 -9.94
N GLU A 984 -7.80 27.80 -8.98
CA GLU A 984 -6.54 27.04 -8.97
C GLU A 984 -6.73 25.54 -9.26
N PRO A 985 -7.67 24.80 -8.62
CA PRO A 985 -7.75 23.35 -8.83
C PRO A 985 -8.12 22.95 -10.26
N ASP A 986 -8.83 23.82 -10.99
CA ASP A 986 -9.11 23.62 -12.42
C ASP A 986 -7.94 24.07 -13.29
N ILE A 987 -7.27 25.19 -12.96
CA ILE A 987 -6.09 25.71 -13.67
C ILE A 987 -4.93 24.70 -13.61
N THR A 988 -4.57 24.24 -12.40
CA THR A 988 -3.56 23.20 -12.15
C THR A 988 -3.91 21.91 -12.88
N LYS A 989 -5.19 21.49 -12.85
CA LYS A 989 -5.66 20.30 -13.56
C LYS A 989 -5.58 20.42 -15.09
N TRP A 990 -5.80 21.60 -15.66
CA TRP A 990 -5.60 21.84 -17.10
C TRP A 990 -4.13 21.85 -17.47
N ASP A 991 -3.28 22.41 -16.61
CA ASP A 991 -1.83 22.50 -16.81
C ASP A 991 -1.13 21.14 -16.67
N ILE A 992 -1.49 20.29 -15.70
CA ILE A 992 -0.97 18.90 -15.55
C ILE A 992 -1.17 18.06 -16.82
N GLN A 993 -2.18 18.36 -17.64
CA GLN A 993 -2.45 17.65 -18.90
C GLN A 993 -1.58 18.13 -20.08
N MET A 994 -0.97 19.31 -19.99
CA MET A 994 -0.42 20.05 -21.15
C MET A 994 0.94 20.74 -20.87
N GLY A 995 1.38 20.78 -19.62
CA GLY A 995 2.57 21.46 -19.09
C GLY A 995 3.18 20.65 -17.94
N ASP A 996 3.70 21.33 -16.92
CA ASP A 996 4.24 20.69 -15.70
C ASP A 996 3.38 20.86 -14.43
N GLY A 997 2.28 21.63 -14.49
CA GLY A 997 1.26 21.66 -13.44
C GLY A 997 1.44 22.76 -12.39
N ASP A 998 2.40 23.67 -12.57
CA ASP A 998 2.70 24.75 -11.62
C ASP A 998 1.87 26.03 -11.84
N CYS A 999 1.17 26.15 -12.98
CA CYS A 999 0.48 27.39 -13.37
C CYS A 999 -0.62 27.83 -12.38
N GLY A 1000 -1.29 26.92 -11.68
CA GLY A 1000 -2.30 27.29 -10.67
C GLY A 1000 -1.69 27.77 -9.36
N GLU A 1001 -0.65 27.10 -8.86
CA GLU A 1001 0.12 27.52 -7.68
C GLU A 1001 0.73 28.91 -7.89
N ALA A 1002 1.22 29.20 -9.09
CA ALA A 1002 1.71 30.52 -9.50
C ALA A 1002 0.68 31.63 -9.29
N VAL A 1003 -0.55 31.39 -9.75
CA VAL A 1003 -1.67 32.32 -9.68
C VAL A 1003 -2.11 32.52 -8.23
N VAL A 1004 -2.09 31.46 -7.41
CA VAL A 1004 -2.33 31.56 -5.96
C VAL A 1004 -1.27 32.40 -5.27
N GLY A 1005 0.03 32.15 -5.52
CA GLY A 1005 1.12 32.93 -4.95
C GLY A 1005 0.99 34.43 -5.28
N MET A 1006 0.73 34.75 -6.55
CA MET A 1006 0.53 36.12 -7.04
C MET A 1006 -0.64 36.80 -6.33
N CYS A 1007 -1.77 36.10 -6.22
CA CYS A 1007 -2.95 36.63 -5.56
C CYS A 1007 -2.76 36.78 -4.05
N GLN A 1008 -2.03 35.88 -3.39
CA GLN A 1008 -1.68 36.00 -1.98
C GLN A 1008 -0.70 37.16 -1.70
N GLY A 1009 0.27 37.40 -2.58
CA GLY A 1009 1.17 38.56 -2.50
C GLY A 1009 0.40 39.89 -2.57
N VAL A 1010 -0.51 40.01 -3.54
CA VAL A 1010 -1.39 41.18 -3.67
C VAL A 1010 -2.32 41.32 -2.46
N LEU A 1011 -2.99 40.25 -2.01
CA LEU A 1011 -3.87 40.26 -0.83
C LEU A 1011 -3.12 40.71 0.44
N LYS A 1012 -1.90 40.22 0.67
CA LYS A 1012 -1.01 40.63 1.78
C LYS A 1012 -0.73 42.15 1.78
N LYS A 1013 -0.51 42.76 0.61
CA LYS A 1013 -0.36 44.22 0.47
C LYS A 1013 -1.70 44.97 0.63
N LEU A 1014 -2.81 44.42 0.13
CA LEU A 1014 -4.15 44.99 0.38
C LEU A 1014 -4.50 44.99 1.88
N ASP A 1015 -4.17 43.93 2.62
CA ASP A 1015 -4.42 43.82 4.06
C ASP A 1015 -3.53 44.75 4.90
N ALA A 1016 -2.30 45.04 4.45
CA ALA A 1016 -1.50 46.15 4.98
C ALA A 1016 -2.16 47.53 4.70
N GLY A 1017 -3.04 47.60 3.71
CA GLY A 1017 -3.87 48.75 3.36
C GLY A 1017 -3.38 49.54 2.15
N LEU A 1018 -2.81 48.88 1.15
CA LEU A 1018 -2.28 49.49 -0.07
C LEU A 1018 -3.20 50.56 -0.71
N CYS A 1019 -4.52 50.35 -0.68
CA CYS A 1019 -5.47 51.26 -1.32
C CYS A 1019 -5.79 52.55 -0.53
N LYS A 1020 -5.38 52.67 0.75
CA LYS A 1020 -5.83 53.72 1.71
C LYS A 1020 -5.79 55.15 1.15
N ASP A 1021 -4.70 55.53 0.48
CA ASP A 1021 -4.51 56.89 -0.04
C ASP A 1021 -5.09 57.11 -1.45
N GLY A 1022 -5.62 56.07 -2.09
CA GLY A 1022 -6.23 56.10 -3.43
C GLY A 1022 -5.27 56.46 -4.57
N ALA A 1023 -3.95 56.44 -4.33
CA ALA A 1023 -2.94 56.85 -5.31
C ALA A 1023 -2.65 55.72 -6.32
N LEU A 1024 -3.24 55.80 -7.53
CA LEU A 1024 -3.24 54.68 -8.48
C LEU A 1024 -1.85 54.17 -8.86
N PHE A 1025 -0.86 55.05 -9.06
CA PHE A 1025 0.50 54.63 -9.41
C PHE A 1025 1.18 53.85 -8.28
N HIS A 1026 0.99 54.23 -7.02
CA HIS A 1026 1.50 53.47 -5.87
C HIS A 1026 0.81 52.09 -5.77
N ILE A 1027 -0.51 52.04 -6.00
CA ILE A 1027 -1.27 50.78 -6.01
C ILE A 1027 -0.78 49.84 -7.14
N LEU A 1028 -0.44 50.38 -8.31
CA LEU A 1028 0.06 49.58 -9.43
C LEU A 1028 1.51 49.11 -9.23
N ASP A 1029 2.43 49.99 -8.78
CA ASP A 1029 3.83 49.64 -8.52
C ASP A 1029 3.95 48.53 -7.46
N GLU A 1030 3.15 48.61 -6.39
CA GLU A 1030 3.10 47.63 -5.31
C GLU A 1030 2.44 46.31 -5.74
N VAL A 1031 1.51 46.34 -6.70
CA VAL A 1031 0.99 45.11 -7.34
C VAL A 1031 2.05 44.48 -8.24
N ASP A 1032 2.82 45.27 -8.98
CA ASP A 1032 3.94 44.82 -9.83
C ASP A 1032 5.01 44.11 -8.98
N GLU A 1033 5.45 44.71 -7.87
CA GLU A 1033 6.39 44.10 -6.93
C GLU A 1033 5.87 42.77 -6.35
N ALA A 1034 4.56 42.67 -6.05
CA ALA A 1034 3.94 41.41 -5.59
C ALA A 1034 3.82 40.33 -6.69
N VAL A 1035 3.90 40.70 -7.96
CA VAL A 1035 4.03 39.76 -9.09
C VAL A 1035 5.50 39.34 -9.24
N GLU A 1036 6.44 40.27 -9.07
CA GLU A 1036 7.89 39.99 -9.17
C GLU A 1036 8.46 39.16 -7.99
N GLU A 1037 7.91 39.25 -6.77
CA GLU A 1037 8.35 38.46 -5.58
C GLU A 1037 8.36 36.92 -5.83
N ILE A 1038 7.69 36.43 -6.88
CA ILE A 1038 7.52 35.00 -7.21
C ILE A 1038 8.46 34.56 -8.36
N GLY A 1039 9.27 35.47 -8.90
CA GLY A 1039 10.19 35.20 -10.01
C GLY A 1039 11.27 34.16 -9.68
N GLY A 1040 11.14 32.95 -10.21
CA GLY A 1040 12.17 31.92 -10.11
C GLY A 1040 11.89 30.63 -10.90
N THR A 1041 10.71 30.03 -10.69
CA THR A 1041 10.27 28.79 -11.36
C THR A 1041 9.37 29.05 -12.56
N LEU A 1042 8.40 29.96 -12.39
CA LEU A 1042 7.25 30.19 -13.28
C LEU A 1042 7.46 31.31 -14.33
N GLY A 1043 8.71 31.53 -14.73
CA GLY A 1043 9.21 32.80 -15.30
C GLY A 1043 8.65 33.25 -16.65
N ALA A 1044 7.71 32.55 -17.28
CA ALA A 1044 7.10 32.96 -18.55
C ALA A 1044 5.79 33.75 -18.36
N ILE A 1045 4.80 33.17 -17.67
CA ILE A 1045 3.47 33.79 -17.50
C ILE A 1045 3.55 34.97 -16.53
N ILE A 1046 4.29 34.82 -15.42
CA ILE A 1046 4.50 35.89 -14.44
C ILE A 1046 5.21 37.10 -15.09
N ALA A 1047 6.25 36.87 -15.88
CA ALA A 1047 6.94 37.94 -16.60
C ALA A 1047 6.04 38.63 -17.64
N ILE A 1048 5.17 37.89 -18.34
CA ILE A 1048 4.17 38.50 -19.24
C ILE A 1048 3.21 39.41 -18.46
N ILE A 1049 2.75 38.99 -17.28
CA ILE A 1049 1.85 39.79 -16.43
C ILE A 1049 2.56 41.04 -15.90
N ALA A 1050 3.76 40.92 -15.33
CA ALA A 1050 4.56 42.06 -14.86
C ALA A 1050 4.85 43.07 -15.99
N ILE A 1051 5.30 42.60 -17.17
CA ILE A 1051 5.53 43.47 -18.34
C ILE A 1051 4.26 44.23 -18.76
N VAL A 1052 3.06 43.64 -18.58
CA VAL A 1052 1.78 44.32 -18.83
C VAL A 1052 1.43 45.33 -17.73
N VAL A 1053 1.68 45.01 -16.45
CA VAL A 1053 1.40 45.91 -15.31
C VAL A 1053 2.37 47.10 -15.32
N ALA A 1054 3.69 46.85 -15.36
CA ALA A 1054 4.74 47.85 -15.56
C ALA A 1054 4.48 48.69 -16.83
N GLY A 1055 4.12 48.03 -17.93
CA GLY A 1055 3.82 48.67 -19.21
C GLY A 1055 2.60 49.59 -19.15
N PHE A 1056 1.50 49.12 -18.55
CA PHE A 1056 0.26 49.88 -18.37
C PHE A 1056 0.50 51.11 -17.49
N THR A 1057 1.21 50.92 -16.38
CA THR A 1057 1.59 51.98 -15.44
C THR A 1057 2.47 53.03 -16.10
N THR A 1058 3.46 52.60 -16.90
CA THR A 1058 4.33 53.49 -17.69
C THR A 1058 3.55 54.29 -18.74
N GLN A 1059 2.63 53.64 -19.46
CA GLN A 1059 1.80 54.32 -20.47
C GLN A 1059 0.81 55.30 -19.82
N LEU A 1060 0.21 54.97 -18.67
CA LEU A 1060 -0.60 55.93 -17.89
C LEU A 1060 0.26 57.12 -17.44
N ARG A 1061 1.45 56.90 -16.88
CA ARG A 1061 2.39 57.97 -16.48
C ARG A 1061 2.69 58.91 -17.65
N HIS A 1062 2.96 58.38 -18.84
CA HIS A 1062 3.17 59.19 -20.04
C HIS A 1062 1.92 59.96 -20.49
N LEU A 1063 0.73 59.33 -20.48
CA LEU A 1063 -0.52 60.00 -20.87
C LEU A 1063 -0.90 61.14 -19.91
N PHE A 1064 -0.68 60.96 -18.60
CA PHE A 1064 -0.89 62.02 -17.61
C PHE A 1064 0.20 63.10 -17.65
N ALA A 1065 1.46 62.77 -17.98
CA ALA A 1065 2.53 63.74 -18.15
C ALA A 1065 2.42 64.57 -19.46
N GLN A 1066 1.65 64.11 -20.45
CA GLN A 1066 1.40 64.80 -21.72
C GLN A 1066 0.04 65.51 -21.77
N GLY A 1067 -0.81 65.34 -20.76
CA GLY A 1067 -2.16 65.89 -20.71
C GLY A 1067 -2.27 67.27 -20.06
N ASP A 1068 -3.39 67.97 -20.30
CA ASP A 1068 -3.80 69.10 -19.46
C ASP A 1068 -4.13 68.58 -18.05
N ALA A 1069 -3.75 69.31 -17.01
CA ALA A 1069 -3.73 68.88 -15.60
C ALA A 1069 -5.12 68.75 -14.94
N LYS A 1070 -6.15 68.50 -15.75
CA LYS A 1070 -7.56 68.31 -15.41
C LYS A 1070 -8.18 67.07 -16.07
N ALA A 1071 -7.40 66.29 -16.82
CA ALA A 1071 -7.87 65.03 -17.39
C ALA A 1071 -8.35 64.09 -16.27
N GLN A 1072 -9.66 63.84 -16.21
CA GLN A 1072 -10.21 62.82 -15.33
C GLN A 1072 -9.87 61.44 -15.89
N LEU A 1073 -9.57 60.49 -15.00
CA LEU A 1073 -9.28 59.11 -15.37
C LEU A 1073 -10.56 58.46 -15.92
N ASP A 1074 -10.58 58.19 -17.24
CA ASP A 1074 -11.69 57.54 -17.94
C ASP A 1074 -11.27 56.24 -18.64
N GLY A 1075 -12.25 55.48 -19.11
CA GLY A 1075 -12.03 54.20 -19.80
C GLY A 1075 -11.24 54.32 -21.12
N LYS A 1076 -11.18 55.51 -21.75
CA LYS A 1076 -10.40 55.73 -22.98
C LYS A 1076 -8.93 55.98 -22.67
N ILE A 1077 -8.62 56.68 -21.58
CA ILE A 1077 -7.25 56.83 -21.07
C ILE A 1077 -6.72 55.46 -20.62
N MET A 1078 -7.53 54.68 -19.89
CA MET A 1078 -7.17 53.31 -19.50
C MET A 1078 -6.98 52.40 -20.72
N GLY A 1079 -7.93 52.37 -21.66
CA GLY A 1079 -7.85 51.56 -22.87
C GLY A 1079 -6.61 51.87 -23.71
N LYS A 1080 -6.30 53.16 -23.92
CA LYS A 1080 -5.10 53.59 -24.64
C LYS A 1080 -3.80 53.18 -23.92
N ALA A 1081 -3.78 53.19 -22.59
CA ALA A 1081 -2.65 52.67 -21.83
C ALA A 1081 -2.51 51.13 -21.96
N ALA A 1082 -3.62 50.40 -21.94
CA ALA A 1082 -3.65 48.94 -22.10
C ALA A 1082 -3.17 48.50 -23.50
N GLY A 1083 -3.64 49.17 -24.57
CA GLY A 1083 -3.13 48.96 -25.93
C GLY A 1083 -1.65 49.32 -26.07
N GLY A 1084 -1.18 50.37 -25.38
CA GLY A 1084 0.23 50.73 -25.29
C GLY A 1084 1.08 49.67 -24.59
N ALA A 1085 0.58 49.09 -23.49
CA ALA A 1085 1.23 48.01 -22.76
C ALA A 1085 1.32 46.73 -23.61
N LEU A 1086 0.24 46.37 -24.31
CA LEU A 1086 0.21 45.22 -25.22
C LEU A 1086 1.25 45.38 -26.34
N ARG A 1087 1.35 46.56 -26.96
CA ARG A 1087 2.35 46.81 -28.01
C ARG A 1087 3.79 46.71 -27.51
N ASN A 1088 4.05 47.09 -26.26
CA ASN A 1088 5.35 46.87 -25.63
C ASN A 1088 5.61 45.36 -25.42
N LEU A 1089 4.64 44.63 -24.85
CA LEU A 1089 4.73 43.18 -24.62
C LEU A 1089 5.01 42.40 -25.93
N MET A 1090 4.32 42.75 -27.02
CA MET A 1090 4.52 42.15 -28.35
C MET A 1090 5.89 42.47 -28.97
N GLY A 1091 6.68 43.35 -28.37
CA GLY A 1091 8.11 43.53 -28.69
C GLY A 1091 9.04 42.52 -28.00
N TYR A 1092 8.55 41.83 -26.96
CA TYR A 1092 9.31 40.87 -26.14
C TYR A 1092 8.86 39.41 -26.31
N THR A 1093 7.65 39.17 -26.84
CA THR A 1093 7.13 37.83 -27.16
C THR A 1093 6.63 37.73 -28.60
N SER A 1094 6.83 36.56 -29.21
CA SER A 1094 6.27 36.19 -30.52
C SER A 1094 4.91 35.48 -30.42
N ALA A 1095 4.39 35.26 -29.20
CA ALA A 1095 3.08 34.69 -28.98
C ALA A 1095 1.95 35.67 -29.40
N ALA A 1096 0.93 35.14 -30.05
CA ALA A 1096 -0.18 35.89 -30.63
C ALA A 1096 -1.48 35.05 -30.58
N VAL A 1097 -2.62 35.66 -30.94
CA VAL A 1097 -3.93 34.97 -30.99
C VAL A 1097 -3.88 33.76 -31.94
N GLY A 1098 -4.52 32.66 -31.52
CA GLY A 1098 -4.35 31.34 -32.10
C GLY A 1098 -3.06 30.66 -31.67
N GLY A 1099 -2.43 31.10 -30.58
CA GLY A 1099 -1.17 30.56 -30.04
C GLY A 1099 -1.36 29.45 -29.00
N ARG A 1100 -2.51 29.47 -28.30
CA ARG A 1100 -2.81 28.74 -27.06
C ARG A 1100 -1.87 29.18 -25.93
N THR A 1101 -2.06 30.44 -25.50
CA THR A 1101 -1.31 31.12 -24.44
C THR A 1101 -2.17 32.23 -23.80
N VAL A 1102 -1.70 32.84 -22.71
CA VAL A 1102 -2.29 34.06 -22.12
C VAL A 1102 -2.51 35.22 -23.12
N MET A 1103 -1.77 35.26 -24.24
CA MET A 1103 -1.96 36.27 -25.31
C MET A 1103 -3.33 36.16 -25.99
N ASP A 1104 -3.92 34.95 -26.03
CA ASP A 1104 -5.26 34.72 -26.55
C ASP A 1104 -6.34 35.42 -25.71
N THR A 1105 -6.05 35.80 -24.46
CA THR A 1105 -6.90 36.66 -23.61
C THR A 1105 -6.49 38.12 -23.69
N LEU A 1106 -5.19 38.41 -23.58
CA LEU A 1106 -4.67 39.77 -23.46
C LEU A 1106 -4.83 40.61 -24.73
N ILE A 1107 -4.66 40.01 -25.92
CA ILE A 1107 -4.82 40.75 -27.19
C ILE A 1107 -6.29 41.17 -27.38
N PRO A 1108 -7.31 40.28 -27.36
CA PRO A 1108 -8.70 40.70 -27.53
C PRO A 1108 -9.20 41.66 -26.44
N PHE A 1109 -8.73 41.51 -25.20
CA PHE A 1109 -9.05 42.43 -24.11
C PHE A 1109 -8.52 43.85 -24.38
N CYS A 1110 -7.22 43.99 -24.63
CA CYS A 1110 -6.59 45.31 -24.80
C CYS A 1110 -7.05 46.02 -26.09
N GLU A 1111 -7.25 45.29 -27.20
CA GLU A 1111 -7.74 45.86 -28.45
C GLU A 1111 -9.18 46.39 -28.34
N ALA A 1112 -10.07 45.63 -27.68
CA ALA A 1112 -11.44 46.09 -27.41
C ALA A 1112 -11.46 47.30 -26.46
N PHE A 1113 -10.62 47.30 -25.41
CA PHE A 1113 -10.58 48.39 -24.45
C PHE A 1113 -10.02 49.68 -25.06
N GLU A 1114 -8.97 49.61 -25.88
CA GLU A 1114 -8.42 50.78 -26.60
C GLU A 1114 -9.41 51.36 -27.63
N LYS A 1115 -10.18 50.50 -28.29
CA LYS A 1115 -11.16 50.90 -29.33
C LYS A 1115 -12.37 51.62 -28.74
N ASP A 1116 -13.06 50.99 -27.78
CA ASP A 1116 -14.39 51.44 -27.33
C ASP A 1116 -14.34 52.18 -25.98
N GLY A 1117 -13.30 51.94 -25.16
CA GLY A 1117 -13.20 52.47 -23.79
C GLY A 1117 -14.12 51.78 -22.77
N ASP A 1118 -14.83 50.73 -23.17
CA ASP A 1118 -15.73 49.94 -22.33
C ASP A 1118 -14.97 48.75 -21.73
N PHE A 1119 -14.81 48.75 -20.41
CA PHE A 1119 -14.11 47.68 -19.69
C PHE A 1119 -14.92 46.37 -19.64
N ALA A 1120 -16.26 46.43 -19.64
CA ALA A 1120 -17.11 45.24 -19.60
C ALA A 1120 -17.14 44.49 -20.94
N GLU A 1121 -17.17 45.21 -22.07
CA GLU A 1121 -17.00 44.59 -23.40
C GLU A 1121 -15.58 44.07 -23.61
N ALA A 1122 -14.55 44.77 -23.11
CA ALA A 1122 -13.17 44.27 -23.13
C ALA A 1122 -13.02 42.93 -22.38
N VAL A 1123 -13.60 42.80 -21.18
CA VAL A 1123 -13.56 41.55 -20.40
C VAL A 1123 -14.33 40.41 -21.11
N LYS A 1124 -15.41 40.71 -21.84
CA LYS A 1124 -16.10 39.72 -22.70
C LYS A 1124 -15.22 39.26 -23.87
N ALA A 1125 -14.50 40.18 -24.52
CA ALA A 1125 -13.57 39.85 -25.59
C ALA A 1125 -12.43 38.94 -25.10
N GLY A 1126 -11.84 39.27 -23.94
CA GLY A 1126 -10.83 38.42 -23.30
C GLY A 1126 -11.34 37.03 -22.91
N ASP A 1127 -12.56 36.92 -22.36
CA ASP A 1127 -13.19 35.64 -22.02
C ASP A 1127 -13.50 34.77 -23.25
N ALA A 1128 -13.96 35.38 -24.34
CA ALA A 1128 -14.17 34.69 -25.61
C ALA A 1128 -12.83 34.16 -26.18
N GLY A 1129 -11.77 34.97 -26.10
CA GLY A 1129 -10.40 34.58 -26.44
C GLY A 1129 -9.91 33.40 -25.61
N ALA A 1130 -9.97 33.49 -24.28
CA ALA A 1130 -9.59 32.43 -23.35
C ALA A 1130 -10.30 31.11 -23.66
N LYS A 1131 -11.63 31.12 -23.80
CA LYS A 1131 -12.43 29.94 -24.13
C LYS A 1131 -12.10 29.33 -25.49
N SER A 1132 -11.73 30.16 -26.47
CA SER A 1132 -11.38 29.68 -27.81
C SER A 1132 -10.13 28.79 -27.84
N THR A 1133 -9.29 28.84 -26.80
CA THR A 1133 -8.06 28.03 -26.69
C THR A 1133 -8.32 26.53 -26.46
N ALA A 1134 -9.53 26.14 -26.03
CA ALA A 1134 -9.93 24.74 -25.91
C ALA A 1134 -9.89 24.05 -27.28
N GLY A 1135 -9.34 22.83 -27.35
CA GLY A 1135 -9.12 22.13 -28.61
C GLY A 1135 -8.04 22.72 -29.54
N MET A 1136 -7.37 23.84 -29.22
CA MET A 1136 -6.30 24.38 -30.06
C MET A 1136 -5.00 23.55 -29.97
N LYS A 1137 -4.31 23.38 -31.09
CA LYS A 1137 -2.92 22.91 -31.13
C LYS A 1137 -1.98 24.03 -30.68
N ALA A 1138 -1.22 23.79 -29.62
CA ALA A 1138 -0.28 24.78 -29.08
C ALA A 1138 0.86 25.08 -30.06
N LYS A 1139 1.30 26.34 -30.08
CA LYS A 1139 2.42 26.82 -30.93
C LYS A 1139 3.60 27.35 -30.12
N PHE A 1140 3.42 27.56 -28.83
CA PHE A 1140 4.39 28.13 -27.90
C PHE A 1140 4.31 27.41 -26.55
N GLY A 1141 5.34 27.54 -25.71
CA GLY A 1141 5.39 26.92 -24.37
C GLY A 1141 5.54 25.40 -24.38
N ARG A 1142 5.50 24.80 -23.19
CA ARG A 1142 5.74 23.35 -22.99
C ARG A 1142 4.65 22.46 -23.60
N ALA A 1143 3.45 23.00 -23.81
CA ALA A 1143 2.36 22.35 -24.54
C ALA A 1143 2.70 21.99 -26.01
N THR A 1144 3.79 22.50 -26.56
CA THR A 1144 4.32 22.06 -27.86
C THR A 1144 4.99 20.68 -27.83
N TYR A 1145 5.28 20.11 -26.65
CA TYR A 1145 5.91 18.80 -26.51
C TYR A 1145 4.92 17.63 -26.50
N VAL A 1146 3.62 17.91 -26.38
CA VAL A 1146 2.58 16.87 -26.42
C VAL A 1146 2.40 16.39 -27.87
N GLY A 1147 2.65 15.11 -28.11
CA GLY A 1147 2.68 14.52 -29.45
C GLY A 1147 1.31 14.44 -30.14
N GLU A 1148 1.30 14.14 -31.44
CA GLU A 1148 0.12 14.12 -32.34
C GLU A 1148 -1.02 13.20 -31.88
N GLN A 1149 -0.77 12.29 -30.92
CA GLN A 1149 -1.80 11.45 -30.29
C GLN A 1149 -2.77 12.23 -29.38
N ALA A 1150 -2.49 13.50 -29.06
CA ALA A 1150 -3.37 14.37 -28.27
C ALA A 1150 -4.36 15.21 -29.11
N GLU A 1151 -4.43 15.02 -30.44
CA GLU A 1151 -5.32 15.80 -31.33
C GLU A 1151 -6.80 15.35 -31.27
N SER A 1152 -7.40 15.41 -30.07
CA SER A 1152 -8.84 15.19 -29.85
C SER A 1152 -9.58 16.50 -29.49
N MET A 1153 -10.90 16.50 -29.66
CA MET A 1153 -11.75 17.67 -29.37
C MET A 1153 -11.98 17.93 -27.87
N ASP A 1154 -11.49 17.05 -26.98
CA ASP A 1154 -11.68 17.16 -25.52
C ASP A 1154 -10.51 17.90 -24.81
N MET A 1155 -9.53 18.45 -25.53
CA MET A 1155 -8.42 19.19 -24.90
C MET A 1155 -8.90 20.44 -24.14
N PRO A 1156 -8.53 20.61 -22.84
CA PRO A 1156 -8.91 21.77 -22.03
C PRO A 1156 -8.33 23.10 -22.57
N PRO A 1157 -8.93 24.25 -22.19
CA PRO A 1157 -8.38 25.56 -22.52
C PRO A 1157 -7.00 25.80 -21.89
N ASP A 1158 -6.29 26.82 -22.39
CA ASP A 1158 -5.00 27.25 -21.87
C ASP A 1158 -5.13 27.77 -20.42
N PRO A 1159 -4.34 27.25 -19.45
CA PRO A 1159 -4.45 27.63 -18.05
C PRO A 1159 -4.11 29.11 -17.83
N GLY A 1160 -3.11 29.66 -18.53
CA GLY A 1160 -2.72 31.07 -18.43
C GLY A 1160 -3.79 32.02 -18.97
N ALA A 1161 -4.38 31.71 -20.13
CA ALA A 1161 -5.48 32.46 -20.72
C ALA A 1161 -6.72 32.45 -19.82
N MET A 1162 -7.08 31.30 -19.26
CA MET A 1162 -8.20 31.17 -18.33
C MET A 1162 -7.94 31.91 -17.01
N ALA A 1163 -6.74 31.83 -16.43
CA ALA A 1163 -6.36 32.58 -15.24
C ALA A 1163 -6.53 34.10 -15.45
N ALA A 1164 -6.01 34.64 -16.55
CA ALA A 1164 -6.17 36.05 -16.90
C ALA A 1164 -7.65 36.45 -17.08
N ALA A 1165 -8.45 35.63 -17.78
CA ALA A 1165 -9.87 35.92 -17.99
C ALA A 1165 -10.70 35.83 -16.70
N ILE A 1166 -10.33 34.94 -15.77
CA ILE A 1166 -10.97 34.81 -14.46
C ILE A 1166 -10.61 36.00 -13.56
N PHE A 1167 -9.34 36.41 -13.53
CA PHE A 1167 -8.90 37.61 -12.80
C PHE A 1167 -9.60 38.88 -13.31
N LEU A 1168 -9.65 39.08 -14.63
CA LEU A 1168 -10.34 40.21 -15.27
C LEU A 1168 -11.85 40.25 -14.97
N LYS A 1169 -12.52 39.10 -14.92
CA LYS A 1169 -13.92 39.00 -14.47
C LYS A 1169 -14.09 39.32 -12.99
N GLY A 1170 -13.19 38.84 -12.13
CA GLY A 1170 -13.22 39.15 -10.71
C GLY A 1170 -13.07 40.65 -10.47
N LEU A 1171 -12.13 41.29 -11.18
CA LEU A 1171 -11.91 42.74 -11.18
C LEU A 1171 -13.17 43.50 -11.62
N LEU A 1172 -13.77 43.15 -12.76
CA LEU A 1172 -15.05 43.70 -13.23
C LEU A 1172 -16.18 43.54 -12.20
N SER A 1173 -16.25 42.39 -11.52
CA SER A 1173 -17.31 42.10 -10.54
C SER A 1173 -17.21 42.90 -9.23
N GLY A 1174 -16.09 43.61 -9.01
CA GLY A 1174 -15.90 44.52 -7.87
C GLY A 1174 -16.09 46.01 -8.19
N LEU A 1175 -16.14 46.37 -9.46
CA LEU A 1175 -16.51 47.72 -9.89
C LEU A 1175 -18.04 47.93 -9.76
N PRO A 1176 -18.51 49.16 -9.49
CA PRO A 1176 -19.92 49.51 -9.58
C PRO A 1176 -20.42 49.39 -11.03
N GLN A 1177 -21.69 49.00 -11.19
CA GLN A 1177 -22.40 48.92 -12.47
C GLN A 1177 -23.21 50.19 -12.76
#